data_AF-A0A2M9XFB3-F1
#
_entry.id   AF-A0A2M9XFB3-F1
#
_cell.length_a   1.000
_cell.length_b   1.000
_cell.length_c   1.000
_cell.angle_alpha   90.00
_cell.angle_beta   90.00
_cell.angle_gamma   90.00
#
_symmetry.space_group_name_H-M   'P 1'
#
loop_
_entity.id
_entity.type
_entity.pdbx_description
1 polymer ?
#
loop_
_entity_poly.entity_id
_entity_poly.type
_entity_poly.pdbx_seq_one_letter_code
_entity_poly.pdbx_strand_id
1 'polypeptide(L)'
;MPSSTKYIPFGPNGAVAFWSRAKDKVQNQDELRAWADLGIKTVVCVFSEKGSSLVTDLEEVLHAGEWKLFALEIPPGPETNESVFYSAWKLISAAAKSNILFLIPEELEERWEVILSKMVISSYPHIATGELGAWFPSLQGQAEIEFLGEFKTYASRKKAPKEIPDSTRGEFSLFLKELPLAVSGIELGVFKNGHKDPNGKKKVPQFQEAESFRTLESKPVISFDTVFSGEKQESETSAPIAQEPKAPVASEKKNIPKKETTPNPAADVGDLATTAKFPLQLKLMAVISLLLTVTVSTVILYASSEFKKNYEVRVLETNFSLVNILGIKVKSDLKDIRDKGKTLTEKLLDPKGPGAYADLFFRNEPDFLLAGIYSAEGDKLKKRTVLYNDSYLEGISSNRDELDAAVSQKETSFLKTVQSGGRIDNLTPNFKEPTFSISVYDSQSKSILLYIIRAERLLSVFQKQDINVPFLINGDGDLIAHHDLQLLASQTNWADLPIFETMLSSVREDSQQTRYEDSTKTRYYGSYQKLGFGGSGVIVAVPEEKVFEMVYRIQTKNLLIMAIALCIALIIVFFLARTITIPVLKLLTATVEIAKGNFRIGIKSTTKDEIGVLTDYFVSMGKGLEEREKVKDALGRFVNKEIAEMVLNKELTLGGERKMCAIFFSDIRSFTAISEKLQPEEVVEFLNEYMTEMVRCVNDTHGIVDKFIGDAIMATWGAVRTSEQDAENAVNGALLMRAALIKFNEGRGGDKKPVIRIGCGLNFGPVIAGQIGSEERLEYTVIGDAVNLASRVEALNKPFGTDILITQDLLNHVKDIFAVEKMQSIKVKGKEEPQTIYAVLGRKDDMDRPRDLNDLRRRLGIEYESKKKAKTGDEEEELKYEILE
;
A
#
# COMPACT_ATOMS: atom_id res chain seq x y z
N MET A 1 -10.90 -41.62 -21.21
CA MET A 1 -11.73 -40.55 -21.83
C MET A 1 -12.20 -40.97 -23.22
N PRO A 2 -13.46 -40.69 -23.60
CA PRO A 2 -13.95 -40.91 -24.96
C PRO A 2 -13.28 -39.96 -25.97
N SER A 3 -13.32 -40.33 -27.25
CA SER A 3 -12.72 -39.61 -28.39
C SER A 3 -13.29 -38.20 -28.67
N SER A 4 -14.28 -37.76 -27.88
CA SER A 4 -14.97 -36.47 -28.02
C SER A 4 -14.46 -35.37 -27.07
N THR A 5 -13.46 -35.66 -26.23
CA THR A 5 -12.91 -34.67 -25.29
C THR A 5 -12.10 -33.62 -26.05
N LYS A 6 -12.59 -32.38 -26.11
CA LYS A 6 -11.87 -31.24 -26.71
C LYS A 6 -11.18 -30.44 -25.61
N TYR A 7 -9.93 -30.05 -25.87
CA TYR A 7 -9.17 -29.14 -25.03
C TYR A 7 -9.26 -27.73 -25.60
N ILE A 8 -9.81 -26.80 -24.83
CA ILE A 8 -9.95 -25.39 -25.23
C ILE A 8 -9.11 -24.54 -24.28
N PRO A 9 -8.22 -23.66 -24.77
CA PRO A 9 -7.45 -22.78 -23.90
C PRO A 9 -8.37 -21.79 -23.17
N PHE A 10 -8.18 -21.65 -21.86
CA PHE A 10 -9.02 -20.81 -21.00
C PHE A 10 -8.17 -20.09 -19.95
N GLY A 11 -8.07 -18.77 -20.06
CA GLY A 11 -7.13 -17.99 -19.25
C GLY A 11 -5.66 -18.23 -19.62
N PRO A 12 -4.69 -17.60 -18.91
CA PRO A 12 -3.30 -17.52 -19.33
C PRO A 12 -2.49 -18.83 -19.24
N ASN A 13 -3.00 -19.89 -18.58
CA ASN A 13 -2.27 -21.16 -18.38
C ASN A 13 -3.17 -22.41 -18.26
N GLY A 14 -4.49 -22.31 -18.41
CA GLY A 14 -5.44 -23.41 -18.17
C GLY A 14 -6.02 -23.98 -19.47
N ALA A 15 -6.39 -25.27 -19.45
CA ALA A 15 -7.20 -25.88 -20.49
C ALA A 15 -8.56 -26.33 -19.91
N VAL A 16 -9.62 -26.10 -20.69
CA VAL A 16 -10.97 -26.57 -20.38
C VAL A 16 -11.19 -27.89 -21.11
N ALA A 17 -11.62 -28.90 -20.36
CA ALA A 17 -12.25 -30.09 -20.89
C ALA A 17 -13.73 -30.04 -20.49
N PHE A 18 -14.62 -30.37 -21.41
CA PHE A 18 -16.05 -30.48 -21.09
C PHE A 18 -16.50 -31.92 -21.30
N TRP A 19 -17.34 -32.39 -20.39
CA TRP A 19 -17.98 -33.69 -20.48
C TRP A 19 -19.47 -33.47 -20.71
N SER A 20 -19.89 -33.51 -21.98
CA SER A 20 -21.31 -33.74 -22.30
C SER A 20 -21.54 -35.24 -22.33
N ARG A 21 -22.70 -35.69 -21.85
CA ARG A 21 -23.03 -37.12 -21.81
C ARG A 21 -22.99 -37.68 -23.23
N ALA A 22 -22.03 -38.55 -23.52
CA ALA A 22 -22.03 -39.30 -24.78
C ALA A 22 -23.28 -40.20 -24.79
N LYS A 23 -24.11 -40.07 -25.83
CA LYS A 23 -25.45 -40.68 -25.90
C LYS A 23 -25.50 -42.20 -25.71
N ASP A 24 -24.38 -42.96 -25.78
CA ASP A 24 -24.49 -44.40 -26.00
C ASP A 24 -23.65 -45.38 -25.15
N LYS A 25 -22.86 -44.99 -24.13
CA LYS A 25 -22.08 -46.00 -23.37
C LYS A 25 -21.86 -45.71 -21.88
N VAL A 26 -22.93 -45.50 -21.12
CA VAL A 26 -22.87 -45.63 -19.65
C VAL A 26 -23.98 -46.55 -19.19
N GLN A 27 -23.62 -47.73 -18.68
CA GLN A 27 -24.53 -48.83 -18.35
C GLN A 27 -25.25 -48.68 -16.99
N ASN A 28 -25.11 -47.53 -16.32
CA ASN A 28 -25.88 -47.18 -15.13
C ASN A 28 -26.50 -45.79 -15.32
N GLN A 29 -27.80 -45.74 -15.58
CA GLN A 29 -28.53 -44.51 -15.90
C GLN A 29 -28.92 -43.68 -14.66
N ASP A 30 -28.83 -44.25 -13.45
CA ASP A 30 -29.49 -43.70 -12.26
C ASP A 30 -28.64 -42.74 -11.41
N GLU A 31 -27.32 -42.70 -11.58
CA GLU A 31 -26.43 -41.96 -10.66
C GLU A 31 -26.26 -40.47 -11.02
N LEU A 32 -26.46 -40.09 -12.29
CA LEU A 32 -26.53 -38.68 -12.71
C LEU A 32 -27.94 -38.09 -12.56
N ARG A 33 -28.99 -38.93 -12.50
CA ARG A 33 -30.37 -38.47 -12.23
C ARG A 33 -30.49 -37.79 -10.87
N ALA A 34 -29.68 -38.21 -9.90
CA ALA A 34 -29.64 -37.64 -8.56
C ALA A 34 -29.46 -36.10 -8.55
N TRP A 35 -28.73 -35.50 -9.50
CA TRP A 35 -28.44 -34.07 -9.48
C TRP A 35 -29.61 -33.23 -9.98
N ALA A 36 -30.28 -33.69 -11.05
CA ALA A 36 -31.50 -33.08 -11.55
C ALA A 36 -32.67 -33.29 -10.58
N ASP A 37 -32.75 -34.46 -9.95
CA ASP A 37 -33.74 -34.80 -8.92
C ASP A 37 -33.54 -34.01 -7.61
N LEU A 38 -32.31 -33.56 -7.33
CA LEU A 38 -31.98 -32.61 -6.26
C LEU A 38 -32.25 -31.12 -6.63
N GLY A 39 -32.83 -30.86 -7.81
CA GLY A 39 -33.21 -29.52 -8.26
C GLY A 39 -32.05 -28.65 -8.75
N ILE A 40 -30.88 -29.24 -9.00
CA ILE A 40 -29.68 -28.51 -9.43
C ILE A 40 -29.75 -28.30 -10.96
N LYS A 41 -30.35 -27.19 -11.40
CA LYS A 41 -30.44 -26.76 -12.80
C LYS A 41 -29.18 -26.02 -13.31
N THR A 42 -28.01 -26.36 -12.78
CA THR A 42 -26.79 -25.55 -12.87
C THR A 42 -25.63 -26.36 -13.45
N VAL A 43 -24.69 -25.72 -14.13
CA VAL A 43 -23.46 -26.39 -14.60
C VAL A 43 -22.46 -26.46 -13.45
N VAL A 44 -21.88 -27.63 -13.20
CA VAL A 44 -20.90 -27.79 -12.12
C VAL A 44 -19.51 -27.92 -12.70
N CYS A 45 -18.58 -27.12 -12.19
CA CYS A 45 -17.19 -27.16 -12.61
C CYS A 45 -16.24 -27.56 -11.47
N VAL A 46 -15.23 -28.33 -11.85
CA VAL A 46 -14.27 -28.96 -10.95
C VAL A 46 -12.85 -28.66 -11.44
N PHE A 47 -11.96 -28.24 -10.54
CA PHE A 47 -10.54 -28.07 -10.86
C PHE A 47 -9.63 -28.39 -9.67
N SER A 48 -8.39 -28.82 -9.96
CA SER A 48 -7.39 -29.24 -8.96
C SER A 48 -6.42 -28.11 -8.66
N GLU A 49 -6.02 -27.88 -7.41
CA GLU A 49 -5.02 -26.85 -7.10
C GLU A 49 -3.59 -27.20 -7.56
N LYS A 50 -3.33 -28.44 -8.02
CA LYS A 50 -1.98 -28.92 -8.37
C LYS A 50 -1.92 -29.56 -9.75
N GLY A 51 -2.31 -28.85 -10.82
CA GLY A 51 -1.92 -29.16 -12.21
C GLY A 51 -1.85 -30.66 -12.60
N SER A 52 -2.78 -31.48 -12.08
CA SER A 52 -2.64 -32.93 -12.13
C SER A 52 -2.88 -33.43 -13.55
N SER A 53 -2.05 -34.38 -14.00
CA SER A 53 -2.22 -35.05 -15.28
C SER A 53 -3.51 -35.87 -15.24
N LEU A 54 -4.48 -35.50 -16.08
CA LEU A 54 -5.74 -36.21 -16.38
C LEU A 54 -6.10 -37.34 -15.39
N VAL A 55 -6.92 -37.02 -14.40
CA VAL A 55 -7.63 -38.06 -13.65
C VAL A 55 -8.64 -38.72 -14.58
N THR A 56 -8.62 -40.05 -14.66
CA THR A 56 -9.39 -40.81 -15.64
C THR A 56 -10.79 -41.18 -15.17
N ASP A 57 -11.03 -41.19 -13.85
CA ASP A 57 -12.31 -41.55 -13.23
C ASP A 57 -12.82 -40.47 -12.24
N LEU A 58 -14.13 -40.15 -12.33
CA LEU A 58 -14.78 -39.04 -11.59
C LEU A 58 -14.80 -39.23 -10.06
N GLU A 59 -14.76 -40.49 -9.58
CA GLU A 59 -14.75 -40.84 -8.15
C GLU A 59 -13.41 -40.43 -7.47
N GLU A 60 -12.28 -40.63 -8.15
CA GLU A 60 -10.96 -40.17 -7.65
C GLU A 60 -10.87 -38.64 -7.58
N VAL A 61 -11.57 -37.94 -8.47
CA VAL A 61 -11.60 -36.46 -8.55
C VAL A 61 -12.31 -35.84 -7.35
N LEU A 62 -13.40 -36.43 -6.87
CA LEU A 62 -14.23 -35.82 -5.83
C LEU A 62 -13.80 -36.17 -4.40
N HIS A 63 -13.05 -37.26 -4.22
CA HIS A 63 -12.60 -37.71 -2.89
C HIS A 63 -11.16 -37.32 -2.54
N ALA A 64 -10.36 -36.86 -3.51
CA ALA A 64 -9.09 -36.22 -3.22
C ALA A 64 -9.37 -34.81 -2.65
N GLY A 65 -8.94 -34.50 -1.43
CA GLY A 65 -9.13 -33.18 -0.80
C GLY A 65 -8.38 -32.02 -1.46
N GLU A 66 -7.99 -32.15 -2.74
CA GLU A 66 -7.19 -31.21 -3.53
C GLU A 66 -7.99 -30.53 -4.66
N TRP A 67 -9.32 -30.67 -4.67
CA TRP A 67 -10.21 -30.15 -5.72
C TRP A 67 -11.23 -29.15 -5.16
N LYS A 68 -11.58 -28.14 -5.95
CA LYS A 68 -12.64 -27.19 -5.63
C LYS A 68 -13.84 -27.41 -6.54
N LEU A 69 -15.03 -27.31 -5.94
CA LEU A 69 -16.32 -27.48 -6.62
C LEU A 69 -17.02 -26.13 -6.74
N PHE A 70 -17.47 -25.79 -7.93
CA PHE A 70 -18.26 -24.59 -8.16
C PHE A 70 -19.53 -24.93 -8.94
N ALA A 71 -20.62 -24.25 -8.60
CA ALA A 71 -21.86 -24.26 -9.36
C ALA A 71 -22.01 -22.95 -10.14
N LEU A 72 -22.34 -23.08 -11.42
CA LEU A 72 -22.67 -22.01 -12.34
C LEU A 72 -24.16 -22.07 -12.64
N GLU A 73 -24.93 -21.16 -12.04
CA GLU A 73 -26.37 -21.04 -12.29
C GLU A 73 -26.59 -20.32 -13.62
N ILE A 74 -27.21 -21.02 -14.59
CA ILE A 74 -27.55 -20.49 -15.90
C ILE A 74 -29.06 -20.20 -15.94
N PRO A 75 -29.49 -18.95 -16.09
CA PRO A 75 -30.90 -18.62 -16.14
C PRO A 75 -31.58 -19.09 -17.44
N PRO A 76 -32.90 -19.29 -17.44
CA PRO A 76 -33.66 -19.65 -18.64
C PRO A 76 -33.70 -18.53 -19.71
N GLY A 77 -33.32 -17.29 -19.37
CA GLY A 77 -33.25 -16.13 -20.29
C GLY A 77 -31.82 -15.75 -20.71
N PRO A 78 -31.64 -14.69 -21.53
CA PRO A 78 -30.33 -14.23 -22.01
C PRO A 78 -29.46 -13.69 -20.88
N GLU A 79 -28.15 -13.96 -20.91
CA GLU A 79 -27.21 -13.50 -19.90
C GLU A 79 -26.69 -12.09 -20.23
N THR A 80 -26.59 -11.21 -19.22
CA THR A 80 -25.96 -9.89 -19.40
C THR A 80 -24.45 -10.03 -19.66
N ASN A 81 -23.91 -9.23 -20.58
CA ASN A 81 -22.48 -9.22 -20.92
C ASN A 81 -21.57 -9.00 -19.69
N GLU A 82 -22.02 -8.16 -18.75
CA GLU A 82 -21.29 -7.90 -17.51
C GLU A 82 -21.24 -9.11 -16.58
N SER A 83 -22.37 -9.82 -16.39
CA SER A 83 -22.41 -11.02 -15.55
C SER A 83 -21.55 -12.16 -16.12
N VAL A 84 -21.56 -12.34 -17.45
CA VAL A 84 -20.74 -13.35 -18.13
C VAL A 84 -19.25 -13.02 -17.99
N PHE A 85 -18.88 -11.75 -18.17
CA PHE A 85 -17.49 -11.30 -18.06
C PHE A 85 -16.93 -11.49 -16.65
N TYR A 86 -17.65 -11.09 -15.60
CA TYR A 86 -17.17 -11.27 -14.22
C TYR A 86 -17.18 -12.73 -13.78
N SER A 87 -18.20 -13.51 -14.13
CA SER A 87 -18.24 -14.95 -13.82
C SER A 87 -17.12 -15.71 -14.52
N ALA A 88 -16.75 -15.35 -15.76
CA ALA A 88 -15.59 -15.90 -16.44
C ALA A 88 -14.27 -15.56 -15.72
N TRP A 89 -14.06 -14.29 -15.34
CA TRP A 89 -12.85 -13.89 -14.62
C TRP A 89 -12.78 -14.48 -13.21
N LYS A 90 -13.92 -14.69 -12.52
CA LYS A 90 -13.98 -15.37 -11.22
C LYS A 90 -13.51 -16.82 -11.35
N LEU A 91 -13.95 -17.49 -12.41
CA LEU A 91 -13.56 -18.87 -12.72
C LEU A 91 -12.07 -18.96 -13.13
N ILE A 92 -11.57 -18.04 -13.95
CA ILE A 92 -10.14 -17.96 -14.32
C ILE A 92 -9.27 -17.69 -13.09
N SER A 93 -9.67 -16.75 -12.23
CA SER A 93 -8.94 -16.41 -11.01
C SER A 93 -8.95 -17.54 -9.99
N ALA A 94 -10.04 -18.30 -9.90
CA ALA A 94 -10.16 -19.45 -9.03
C ALA A 94 -9.31 -20.63 -9.53
N ALA A 95 -9.33 -20.90 -10.84
CA ALA A 95 -8.64 -22.03 -11.45
C ALA A 95 -7.12 -21.83 -11.63
N ALA A 96 -6.62 -20.59 -11.70
CA ALA A 96 -5.20 -20.27 -11.87
C ALA A 96 -4.51 -21.00 -13.06
N LYS A 97 -3.68 -22.03 -12.82
CA LYS A 97 -2.99 -22.84 -13.85
C LYS A 97 -3.62 -24.23 -14.05
N SER A 98 -4.80 -24.44 -13.51
CA SER A 98 -5.42 -25.76 -13.40
C SER A 98 -6.37 -26.04 -14.55
N ASN A 99 -6.59 -27.33 -14.82
CA ASN A 99 -7.58 -27.77 -15.78
C ASN A 99 -8.98 -27.66 -15.18
N ILE A 100 -9.93 -27.17 -15.97
CA ILE A 100 -11.34 -27.04 -15.57
C ILE A 100 -12.14 -28.11 -16.29
N LEU A 101 -12.88 -28.90 -15.53
CA LEU A 101 -13.86 -29.86 -16.05
C LEU A 101 -15.27 -29.31 -15.86
N PHE A 102 -16.08 -29.27 -16.92
CA PHE A 102 -17.50 -28.93 -16.84
C PHE A 102 -18.39 -30.17 -16.95
N LEU A 103 -19.36 -30.27 -16.05
CA LEU A 103 -20.47 -31.23 -16.06
C LEU A 103 -21.75 -30.50 -16.47
N ILE A 104 -22.30 -30.87 -17.62
CA ILE A 104 -23.38 -30.13 -18.27
C ILE A 104 -24.67 -30.97 -18.22
N PRO A 105 -25.77 -30.46 -17.66
CA PRO A 105 -27.09 -31.08 -17.76
C PRO A 105 -27.57 -31.16 -19.21
N GLU A 106 -28.33 -32.22 -19.55
CA GLU A 106 -28.86 -32.44 -20.91
C GLU A 106 -29.71 -31.25 -21.41
N GLU A 107 -30.43 -30.60 -20.49
CA GLU A 107 -31.27 -29.42 -20.74
C GLU A 107 -30.49 -28.16 -21.20
N LEU A 108 -29.17 -28.14 -20.97
CA LEU A 108 -28.30 -26.99 -21.27
C LEU A 108 -27.32 -27.27 -22.41
N GLU A 109 -27.37 -28.47 -23.02
CA GLU A 109 -26.44 -28.90 -24.07
C GLU A 109 -26.45 -27.96 -25.28
N GLU A 110 -27.62 -27.47 -25.70
CA GLU A 110 -27.78 -26.59 -26.87
C GLU A 110 -27.29 -25.15 -26.64
N ARG A 111 -27.31 -24.65 -25.38
CA ARG A 111 -26.90 -23.27 -25.04
C ARG A 111 -25.46 -23.18 -24.55
N TRP A 112 -24.84 -24.30 -24.17
CA TRP A 112 -23.54 -24.31 -23.53
C TRP A 112 -22.39 -23.85 -24.42
N GLU A 113 -22.37 -24.20 -25.71
CA GLU A 113 -21.31 -23.75 -26.64
C GLU A 113 -21.31 -22.20 -26.78
N VAL A 114 -22.48 -21.57 -26.77
CA VAL A 114 -22.62 -20.10 -26.81
C VAL A 114 -22.09 -19.45 -25.53
N ILE A 115 -22.37 -20.03 -24.37
CA ILE A 115 -21.93 -19.48 -23.08
C ILE A 115 -20.42 -19.64 -22.92
N LEU A 116 -19.89 -20.83 -23.23
CA LEU A 116 -18.47 -21.12 -23.12
C LEU A 116 -17.63 -20.28 -24.09
N SER A 117 -18.12 -20.06 -25.32
CA SER A 117 -17.45 -19.16 -26.28
C SER A 117 -17.37 -17.71 -25.78
N LYS A 118 -18.43 -17.16 -25.15
CA LYS A 118 -18.37 -15.84 -24.48
C LYS A 118 -17.38 -15.85 -23.31
N MET A 119 -17.32 -16.91 -22.51
CA MET A 119 -16.33 -17.02 -21.42
C MET A 119 -14.89 -17.06 -21.96
N VAL A 120 -14.63 -17.78 -23.07
CA VAL A 120 -13.31 -17.81 -23.74
C VAL A 120 -12.93 -16.41 -24.26
N ILE A 121 -13.85 -15.71 -24.92
CA ILE A 121 -13.65 -14.33 -25.42
C ILE A 121 -13.28 -13.37 -24.28
N SER A 122 -13.78 -13.60 -23.06
CA SER A 122 -13.43 -12.78 -21.88
C SER A 122 -11.93 -12.85 -21.53
N SER A 123 -11.27 -13.97 -21.86
CA SER A 123 -9.83 -14.17 -21.68
C SER A 123 -9.00 -13.86 -22.93
N TYR A 124 -9.56 -14.07 -24.13
CA TYR A 124 -8.94 -13.81 -25.42
C TYR A 124 -9.83 -12.90 -26.30
N PRO A 125 -9.98 -11.60 -26.00
CA PRO A 125 -10.92 -10.72 -26.72
C PRO A 125 -10.61 -10.56 -28.22
N HIS A 126 -9.36 -10.82 -28.61
CA HIS A 126 -8.86 -10.65 -29.98
C HIS A 126 -8.78 -11.97 -30.77
N ILE A 127 -9.32 -13.07 -30.25
CA ILE A 127 -9.31 -14.37 -30.96
C ILE A 127 -9.94 -14.26 -32.35
N ALA A 128 -9.34 -14.89 -33.36
CA ALA A 128 -9.87 -14.91 -34.71
C ALA A 128 -11.15 -15.75 -34.78
N THR A 129 -12.16 -15.30 -35.53
CA THR A 129 -13.45 -16.02 -35.64
C THR A 129 -13.28 -17.44 -36.18
N GLY A 130 -12.33 -17.65 -37.12
CA GLY A 130 -12.01 -18.99 -37.62
C GLY A 130 -11.39 -19.94 -36.59
N GLU A 131 -10.63 -19.43 -35.60
CA GLU A 131 -10.09 -20.25 -34.50
C GLU A 131 -11.18 -20.60 -33.49
N LEU A 132 -12.06 -19.65 -33.18
CA LEU A 132 -13.20 -19.87 -32.28
C LEU A 132 -14.17 -20.90 -32.86
N GLY A 133 -14.52 -20.79 -34.15
CA GLY A 133 -15.37 -21.75 -34.86
C GLY A 133 -14.75 -23.14 -35.04
N ALA A 134 -13.42 -23.28 -34.92
CA ALA A 134 -12.76 -24.59 -34.89
C ALA A 134 -12.95 -25.31 -33.54
N TRP A 135 -13.07 -24.56 -32.44
CA TRP A 135 -13.36 -25.11 -31.12
C TRP A 135 -14.84 -25.40 -30.90
N PHE A 136 -15.71 -24.57 -31.47
CA PHE A 136 -17.18 -24.64 -31.34
C PHE A 136 -17.86 -24.80 -32.72
N PRO A 137 -17.88 -26.01 -33.30
CA PRO A 137 -18.46 -26.24 -34.62
C PRO A 137 -19.95 -25.94 -34.71
N SER A 138 -20.70 -25.99 -33.59
CA SER A 138 -22.14 -25.68 -33.60
C SER A 138 -22.43 -24.20 -33.82
N LEU A 139 -21.40 -23.35 -33.76
CA LEU A 139 -21.51 -21.89 -33.91
C LEU A 139 -21.12 -21.39 -35.31
N GLN A 140 -20.69 -22.26 -36.23
CA GLN A 140 -20.23 -21.82 -37.57
C GLN A 140 -21.37 -21.24 -38.43
N GLY A 141 -21.24 -19.99 -38.89
CA GLY A 141 -22.16 -19.36 -39.86
C GLY A 141 -22.53 -17.90 -39.55
N GLN A 142 -23.58 -17.36 -40.20
CA GLN A 142 -24.05 -15.97 -39.98
C GLN A 142 -24.50 -15.70 -38.53
N ALA A 143 -24.94 -16.73 -37.80
CA ALA A 143 -25.36 -16.64 -36.39
C ALA A 143 -24.19 -16.34 -35.42
N GLU A 144 -22.94 -16.69 -35.77
CA GLU A 144 -21.73 -16.44 -34.97
C GLU A 144 -21.42 -14.93 -34.87
N ILE A 145 -21.60 -14.23 -35.99
CA ILE A 145 -21.17 -12.84 -36.18
C ILE A 145 -22.13 -11.89 -35.45
N GLU A 146 -23.42 -12.19 -35.46
CA GLU A 146 -24.46 -11.33 -34.89
C GLU A 146 -24.52 -11.46 -33.35
N PHE A 147 -24.43 -12.68 -32.80
CA PHE A 147 -24.62 -12.91 -31.36
C PHE A 147 -23.36 -12.69 -30.50
N LEU A 148 -22.17 -12.93 -31.06
CA LEU A 148 -20.90 -12.79 -30.34
C LEU A 148 -20.20 -11.44 -30.62
N GLY A 149 -20.57 -10.73 -31.68
CA GLY A 149 -19.98 -9.45 -32.07
C GLY A 149 -20.12 -8.36 -31.00
N GLU A 150 -21.31 -8.26 -30.39
CA GLU A 150 -21.57 -7.33 -29.28
C GLU A 150 -20.71 -7.66 -28.05
N PHE A 151 -20.64 -8.94 -27.68
CA PHE A 151 -19.86 -9.38 -26.54
C PHE A 151 -18.35 -9.20 -26.75
N LYS A 152 -17.85 -9.46 -27.96
CA LYS A 152 -16.43 -9.22 -28.32
C LYS A 152 -16.07 -7.73 -28.24
N THR A 153 -16.98 -6.87 -28.67
CA THR A 153 -16.83 -5.40 -28.54
C THR A 153 -16.85 -4.98 -27.06
N TYR A 154 -17.71 -5.59 -26.25
CA TYR A 154 -17.75 -5.36 -24.80
C TYR A 154 -16.45 -5.81 -24.11
N ALA A 155 -15.99 -7.04 -24.35
CA ALA A 155 -14.81 -7.61 -23.73
C ALA A 155 -13.51 -6.88 -24.12
N SER A 156 -13.37 -6.46 -25.38
CA SER A 156 -12.19 -5.70 -25.85
C SER A 156 -12.04 -4.30 -25.22
N ARG A 157 -13.14 -3.72 -24.73
CA ARG A 157 -13.13 -2.41 -24.04
C ARG A 157 -12.85 -2.53 -22.53
N LYS A 158 -12.88 -3.74 -21.98
CA LYS A 158 -12.69 -4.00 -20.55
C LYS A 158 -11.29 -4.59 -20.31
N LYS A 159 -10.62 -4.13 -19.26
CA LYS A 159 -9.38 -4.76 -18.76
C LYS A 159 -9.72 -5.86 -17.76
N ALA A 160 -8.81 -6.80 -17.58
CA ALA A 160 -8.88 -7.80 -16.52
C ALA A 160 -9.16 -7.12 -15.15
N PRO A 161 -10.25 -7.49 -14.45
CA PRO A 161 -10.62 -6.88 -13.17
C PRO A 161 -9.57 -7.21 -12.10
N LYS A 162 -9.11 -6.20 -11.36
CA LYS A 162 -8.21 -6.38 -10.20
C LYS A 162 -8.94 -6.93 -8.97
N GLU A 163 -10.21 -6.54 -8.83
CA GLU A 163 -11.16 -7.08 -7.86
C GLU A 163 -12.40 -7.51 -8.63
N ILE A 164 -12.87 -8.73 -8.39
CA ILE A 164 -14.00 -9.32 -9.10
C ILE A 164 -15.23 -9.12 -8.21
N PRO A 165 -16.17 -8.24 -8.57
CA PRO A 165 -17.38 -8.05 -7.79
C PRO A 165 -18.20 -9.35 -7.79
N ASP A 166 -18.88 -9.63 -6.68
CA ASP A 166 -19.85 -10.72 -6.64
C ASP A 166 -20.99 -10.41 -7.61
N SER A 167 -21.27 -11.34 -8.52
CA SER A 167 -22.36 -11.18 -9.47
C SER A 167 -23.70 -11.11 -8.73
N THR A 168 -24.47 -10.05 -8.98
CA THR A 168 -25.80 -9.88 -8.39
C THR A 168 -26.76 -10.92 -8.95
N ARG A 169 -27.39 -11.70 -8.07
CA ARG A 169 -28.36 -12.74 -8.44
C ARG A 169 -29.64 -12.09 -9.00
N GLY A 170 -29.98 -12.40 -10.25
CA GLY A 170 -31.18 -11.92 -10.94
C GLY A 170 -31.57 -12.79 -12.14
N GLU A 171 -32.73 -12.54 -12.75
CA GLU A 171 -33.32 -13.40 -13.80
C GLU A 171 -32.48 -13.52 -15.09
N PHE A 172 -31.54 -12.60 -15.33
CA PHE A 172 -30.72 -12.53 -16.55
C PHE A 172 -29.20 -12.47 -16.25
N SER A 173 -28.78 -12.97 -15.09
CA SER A 173 -27.38 -12.96 -14.66
C SER A 173 -26.79 -14.35 -14.53
N LEU A 174 -25.58 -14.55 -15.07
CA LEU A 174 -24.80 -15.75 -14.81
C LEU A 174 -24.15 -15.66 -13.41
N PHE A 175 -24.43 -16.63 -12.54
CA PHE A 175 -23.97 -16.63 -11.15
C PHE A 175 -23.05 -17.80 -10.84
N LEU A 176 -21.90 -17.53 -10.21
CA LEU A 176 -20.90 -18.53 -9.83
C LEU A 176 -20.77 -18.60 -8.30
N LYS A 177 -20.97 -19.81 -7.75
CA LYS A 177 -20.90 -20.09 -6.32
C LYS A 177 -19.93 -21.23 -6.03
N GLU A 178 -19.03 -21.04 -5.06
CA GLU A 178 -18.20 -22.12 -4.52
C GLU A 178 -19.07 -23.03 -3.63
N LEU A 179 -18.99 -24.34 -3.86
CA LEU A 179 -19.71 -25.34 -3.08
C LEU A 179 -18.78 -25.96 -2.02
N PRO A 180 -19.23 -26.14 -0.76
CA PRO A 180 -18.43 -26.81 0.26
C PRO A 180 -18.20 -28.28 -0.12
N LEU A 181 -16.96 -28.76 -0.01
CA LEU A 181 -16.61 -30.19 -0.20
C LEU A 181 -17.42 -31.13 0.73
N ALA A 182 -17.89 -30.63 1.88
CA ALA A 182 -18.72 -31.35 2.85
C ALA A 182 -20.20 -31.53 2.43
N VAL A 183 -20.63 -30.96 1.31
CA VAL A 183 -21.91 -31.31 0.64
C VAL A 183 -21.80 -32.67 -0.07
N SER A 184 -20.86 -33.53 0.37
CA SER A 184 -20.62 -34.91 -0.02
C SER A 184 -21.74 -35.86 0.45
N GLY A 185 -22.99 -35.50 0.19
CA GLY A 185 -24.13 -36.40 0.12
C GLY A 185 -24.44 -36.83 -1.32
N ILE A 186 -23.53 -36.53 -2.26
CA ILE A 186 -23.63 -36.94 -3.64
C ILE A 186 -23.02 -38.33 -3.77
N GLU A 187 -23.84 -39.37 -3.69
CA GLU A 187 -23.44 -40.72 -4.10
C GLU A 187 -23.33 -40.74 -5.63
N LEU A 188 -22.11 -40.72 -6.16
CA LEU A 188 -21.82 -41.30 -7.46
C LEU A 188 -21.66 -42.79 -7.19
N GLY A 189 -22.53 -43.61 -7.77
CA GLY A 189 -22.60 -45.01 -7.38
C GLY A 189 -21.31 -45.77 -7.70
N VAL A 190 -21.18 -46.88 -7.00
CA VAL A 190 -19.96 -47.68 -6.96
C VAL A 190 -19.65 -48.25 -8.34
N PHE A 191 -18.62 -47.72 -9.01
CA PHE A 191 -18.05 -48.38 -10.19
C PHE A 191 -17.28 -49.61 -9.72
N LYS A 192 -17.84 -50.81 -9.96
CA LYS A 192 -17.08 -52.05 -9.78
C LYS A 192 -16.00 -52.16 -10.86
N ASN A 193 -14.84 -51.58 -10.61
CA ASN A 193 -13.59 -52.11 -11.15
C ASN A 193 -12.74 -52.66 -10.02
N GLY A 194 -12.44 -53.95 -10.13
CA GLY A 194 -11.82 -54.74 -9.08
C GLY A 194 -10.38 -54.36 -8.83
N HIS A 195 -10.12 -53.77 -7.66
CA HIS A 195 -8.89 -54.04 -6.94
C HIS A 195 -9.20 -54.35 -5.47
N LYS A 196 -8.86 -55.58 -5.07
CA LYS A 196 -8.85 -56.01 -3.67
C LYS A 196 -7.55 -55.51 -3.03
N ASP A 197 -7.65 -54.78 -1.93
CA ASP A 197 -6.56 -54.60 -0.98
C ASP A 197 -6.36 -55.94 -0.19
N PRO A 198 -5.12 -56.38 0.09
CA PRO A 198 -4.79 -57.68 0.68
C PRO A 198 -5.37 -58.03 2.06
N ASN A 199 -6.13 -57.16 2.76
CA ASN A 199 -6.60 -57.46 4.13
C ASN A 199 -8.12 -57.39 4.40
N GLY A 200 -8.97 -57.52 3.38
CA GLY A 200 -10.28 -58.18 3.51
C GLY A 200 -11.26 -57.74 4.62
N LYS A 201 -11.18 -56.51 5.16
CA LYS A 201 -12.15 -55.97 6.14
C LYS A 201 -12.75 -54.66 5.64
N LYS A 202 -14.05 -54.70 5.32
CA LYS A 202 -14.89 -53.51 5.12
C LYS A 202 -14.94 -52.71 6.43
N LYS A 203 -14.42 -51.49 6.45
CA LYS A 203 -14.83 -50.47 7.41
C LYS A 203 -15.95 -49.66 6.75
N VAL A 204 -17.18 -49.86 7.22
CA VAL A 204 -18.27 -48.91 7.00
C VAL A 204 -18.12 -47.85 8.10
N PRO A 205 -17.98 -46.55 7.81
CA PRO A 205 -18.13 -45.52 8.82
C PRO A 205 -19.61 -45.41 9.18
N GLN A 206 -19.92 -45.56 10.47
CA GLN A 206 -21.25 -45.37 11.01
C GLN A 206 -21.52 -43.85 11.08
N PHE A 207 -22.34 -43.33 10.15
CA PHE A 207 -22.80 -41.94 10.20
C PHE A 207 -23.97 -41.82 11.19
N GLN A 208 -23.83 -40.92 12.16
CA GLN A 208 -24.97 -40.36 12.90
C GLN A 208 -25.83 -39.55 11.92
N GLU A 209 -27.14 -39.68 12.05
CA GLU A 209 -28.17 -39.06 11.22
C GLU A 209 -27.87 -37.58 10.94
N ALA A 210 -27.61 -37.26 9.67
CA ALA A 210 -27.56 -35.90 9.18
C ALA A 210 -28.99 -35.42 8.89
N GLU A 211 -29.33 -34.27 9.47
CA GLU A 211 -30.58 -33.55 9.22
C GLU A 211 -30.82 -33.37 7.71
N SER A 212 -32.02 -33.74 7.27
CA SER A 212 -32.47 -33.63 5.89
C SER A 212 -32.42 -32.18 5.38
N PHE A 213 -31.95 -32.00 4.15
CA PHE A 213 -31.89 -30.74 3.37
C PHE A 213 -33.26 -30.09 3.05
N ARG A 214 -34.31 -30.35 3.84
CA ARG A 214 -35.63 -29.71 3.74
C ARG A 214 -35.88 -28.59 4.76
N THR A 215 -34.89 -28.24 5.58
CA THR A 215 -35.02 -27.22 6.65
C THR A 215 -34.02 -26.06 6.55
N LEU A 216 -33.51 -25.76 5.36
CA LEU A 216 -32.70 -24.56 5.10
C LEU A 216 -33.45 -23.44 4.34
N GLU A 217 -34.77 -23.58 4.21
CA GLU A 217 -35.66 -22.43 4.06
C GLU A 217 -36.49 -22.28 5.34
N SER A 218 -36.60 -21.03 5.79
CA SER A 218 -37.33 -20.56 6.98
C SER A 218 -36.65 -20.75 8.35
N LYS A 219 -35.89 -19.73 8.77
CA LYS A 219 -36.05 -19.13 10.10
C LYS A 219 -35.48 -17.71 10.13
N PRO A 220 -36.33 -16.68 10.25
CA PRO A 220 -35.90 -15.39 10.76
C PRO A 220 -35.86 -15.47 12.29
N VAL A 221 -34.78 -15.00 12.91
CA VAL A 221 -34.78 -14.69 14.33
C VAL A 221 -34.04 -13.37 14.52
N ILE A 222 -34.79 -12.29 14.68
CA ILE A 222 -34.93 -11.58 15.97
C ILE A 222 -36.24 -10.78 15.89
N SER A 223 -37.08 -11.05 16.89
CA SER A 223 -38.29 -10.31 17.26
C SER A 223 -37.90 -8.95 17.86
N PHE A 224 -38.68 -7.91 17.54
CA PHE A 224 -38.92 -6.81 18.46
C PHE A 224 -40.40 -6.44 18.43
N ASP A 225 -40.95 -6.37 19.63
CA ASP A 225 -42.36 -6.25 19.96
C ASP A 225 -42.98 -4.87 19.66
N THR A 226 -44.31 -4.92 19.61
CA THR A 226 -45.27 -3.93 20.16
C THR A 226 -45.40 -2.55 19.53
N VAL A 227 -46.49 -2.43 18.77
CA VAL A 227 -47.61 -1.50 18.99
C VAL A 227 -47.61 -0.80 20.37
N PHE A 228 -47.50 0.53 20.37
CA PHE A 228 -48.01 1.44 21.42
C PHE A 228 -49.54 1.25 21.53
N SER A 229 -50.23 1.18 22.67
CA SER A 229 -50.02 1.77 23.99
C SER A 229 -51.02 1.15 24.99
N GLY A 230 -50.74 1.23 26.30
CA GLY A 230 -51.70 0.84 27.34
C GLY A 230 -51.18 0.91 28.77
N GLU A 231 -51.10 2.15 29.30
CA GLU A 231 -51.31 2.57 30.70
C GLU A 231 -50.42 2.17 31.90
N LYS A 232 -50.41 3.12 32.84
CA LYS A 232 -49.71 3.32 34.13
C LYS A 232 -50.00 2.26 35.21
N GLN A 233 -49.04 2.00 36.10
CA GLN A 233 -49.05 2.48 37.51
C GLN A 233 -47.78 2.10 38.32
N GLU A 234 -47.25 3.11 39.03
CA GLU A 234 -46.63 3.15 40.37
C GLU A 234 -45.77 1.98 40.92
N SER A 235 -44.51 2.27 41.28
CA SER A 235 -44.12 2.67 42.66
C SER A 235 -42.58 2.63 42.86
N GLU A 236 -42.06 3.69 43.49
CA GLU A 236 -41.00 3.73 44.54
C GLU A 236 -39.85 2.69 44.48
N THR A 237 -38.55 3.00 44.49
CA THR A 237 -37.81 3.82 45.48
C THR A 237 -36.29 3.82 45.18
N SER A 238 -35.62 4.91 45.56
CA SER A 238 -34.22 5.03 46.01
C SER A 238 -33.03 4.69 45.08
N ALA A 239 -32.38 5.76 44.62
CA ALA A 239 -30.92 5.94 44.52
C ALA A 239 -30.23 5.66 45.90
N PRO A 240 -28.87 5.57 46.06
CA PRO A 240 -27.93 6.39 45.29
C PRO A 240 -26.45 5.94 45.12
N ILE A 241 -25.78 6.71 44.24
CA ILE A 241 -24.39 7.24 44.29
C ILE A 241 -23.17 6.35 43.91
N ALA A 242 -22.52 6.87 42.86
CA ALA A 242 -21.12 6.90 42.42
C ALA A 242 -19.98 6.37 43.32
N GLN A 243 -18.93 5.83 42.67
CA GLN A 243 -17.54 6.36 42.73
C GLN A 243 -16.56 5.54 41.86
N GLU A 244 -15.80 6.25 41.02
CA GLU A 244 -14.38 5.98 40.72
C GLU A 244 -13.58 7.14 41.36
N PRO A 245 -12.22 7.13 41.49
CA PRO A 245 -11.21 6.14 41.07
C PRO A 245 -10.12 5.85 42.15
N LYS A 246 -9.17 4.93 41.90
CA LYS A 246 -7.78 4.97 42.46
C LYS A 246 -6.84 3.89 41.89
N ALA A 247 -5.65 4.33 41.46
CA ALA A 247 -4.36 3.63 41.57
C ALA A 247 -3.47 4.49 42.50
N PRO A 248 -2.21 4.14 42.90
CA PRO A 248 -1.36 2.99 42.57
C PRO A 248 -0.62 2.35 43.79
N VAL A 249 -0.02 1.15 43.67
CA VAL A 249 1.10 0.72 44.54
C VAL A 249 2.10 -0.16 43.76
N ALA A 250 3.38 0.10 44.00
CA ALA A 250 4.57 -0.56 43.47
C ALA A 250 4.92 -1.89 44.19
N SER A 251 5.67 -2.78 43.52
CA SER A 251 6.47 -3.81 44.20
C SER A 251 7.69 -4.22 43.38
N GLU A 252 8.72 -4.61 44.13
CA GLU A 252 10.15 -4.62 43.84
C GLU A 252 10.71 -5.75 42.94
N LYS A 253 11.96 -5.48 42.57
CA LYS A 253 12.96 -6.25 41.81
C LYS A 253 13.19 -7.70 42.28
N LYS A 254 13.53 -8.56 41.31
CA LYS A 254 14.55 -9.61 41.49
C LYS A 254 15.57 -9.56 40.35
N ASN A 255 16.85 -9.52 40.74
CA ASN A 255 18.06 -9.47 39.93
C ASN A 255 18.67 -10.88 39.78
N ILE A 256 19.54 -11.04 38.77
CA ILE A 256 20.79 -11.87 38.64
C ILE A 256 20.84 -12.58 37.26
N PRO A 257 21.96 -12.59 36.49
CA PRO A 257 22.97 -11.55 36.23
C PRO A 257 23.27 -11.36 34.71
N LYS A 258 24.01 -10.28 34.39
CA LYS A 258 24.53 -9.92 33.06
C LYS A 258 25.55 -10.94 32.51
N LYS A 259 25.54 -11.10 31.18
CA LYS A 259 26.71 -11.48 30.38
C LYS A 259 27.06 -10.28 29.49
N GLU A 260 28.29 -9.77 29.64
CA GLU A 260 28.84 -8.63 28.90
C GLU A 260 29.22 -9.00 27.46
N THR A 261 28.93 -8.08 26.53
CA THR A 261 29.59 -7.77 25.22
C THR A 261 28.59 -6.85 24.51
N THR A 262 28.82 -5.62 24.05
CA THR A 262 29.95 -4.74 23.66
C THR A 262 29.42 -3.29 23.67
N PRO A 263 30.26 -2.23 23.62
CA PRO A 263 29.78 -0.84 23.70
C PRO A 263 29.01 -0.43 22.44
N ASN A 264 27.82 0.13 22.65
CA ASN A 264 26.94 0.70 21.63
C ASN A 264 27.45 2.10 21.22
N PRO A 265 27.74 2.40 19.94
CA PRO A 265 28.16 3.73 19.49
C PRO A 265 27.00 4.73 19.32
N ALA A 266 25.88 4.53 20.01
CA ALA A 266 24.68 5.35 19.88
C ALA A 266 24.63 6.59 20.82
N ALA A 267 25.74 6.97 21.45
CA ALA A 267 25.75 8.07 22.43
C ALA A 267 25.95 9.48 21.83
N ASP A 268 26.32 9.60 20.55
CA ASP A 268 26.73 10.89 19.96
C ASP A 268 25.84 11.40 18.81
N VAL A 269 24.69 10.76 18.58
CA VAL A 269 23.73 11.12 17.50
C VAL A 269 22.62 12.07 17.98
N GLY A 270 22.60 12.39 19.28
CA GLY A 270 21.59 13.27 19.87
C GLY A 270 21.63 14.72 19.37
N ASP A 271 22.78 15.21 18.89
CA ASP A 271 23.01 16.64 18.71
C ASP A 271 22.78 17.19 17.29
N LEU A 272 22.62 16.32 16.28
CA LEU A 272 22.37 16.75 14.89
C LEU A 272 20.89 16.67 14.48
N ALA A 273 20.07 15.92 15.22
CA ALA A 273 18.62 15.83 15.01
C ALA A 273 17.84 17.01 15.63
N THR A 274 18.49 17.87 16.43
CA THR A 274 17.88 18.94 17.23
C THR A 274 17.57 20.22 16.44
N THR A 275 18.03 20.35 15.20
CA THR A 275 17.78 21.55 14.37
C THR A 275 16.45 21.50 13.59
N ALA A 276 15.85 20.32 13.41
CA ALA A 276 14.59 20.16 12.69
C ALA A 276 13.40 20.10 13.66
N LYS A 277 12.60 21.19 13.73
CA LYS A 277 11.42 21.29 14.62
C LYS A 277 10.37 20.17 14.45
N PHE A 278 10.28 19.54 13.27
CA PHE A 278 9.37 18.43 13.01
C PHE A 278 9.99 17.42 12.04
N PRO A 279 9.84 16.10 12.28
CA PRO A 279 10.25 15.05 11.35
C PRO A 279 9.52 15.21 10.01
N LEU A 280 10.21 14.91 8.90
CA LEU A 280 9.62 14.93 7.55
C LEU A 280 8.36 14.05 7.48
N GLN A 281 8.39 12.89 8.14
CA GLN A 281 7.27 11.97 8.28
C GLN A 281 6.01 12.65 8.84
N LEU A 282 6.15 13.46 9.88
CA LEU A 282 5.01 14.10 10.55
C LEU A 282 4.41 15.20 9.66
N LYS A 283 5.25 15.93 8.92
CA LYS A 283 4.80 16.92 7.94
C LYS A 283 4.05 16.27 6.78
N LEU A 284 4.59 15.20 6.21
CA LEU A 284 3.96 14.48 5.10
C LEU A 284 2.62 13.88 5.54
N MET A 285 2.60 13.24 6.70
CA MET A 285 1.39 12.63 7.25
C MET A 285 0.31 13.67 7.53
N ALA A 286 0.67 14.82 8.10
CA ALA A 286 -0.26 15.91 8.37
C ALA A 286 -0.86 16.47 7.07
N VAL A 287 -0.04 16.75 6.05
CA VAL A 287 -0.52 17.31 4.77
C VAL A 287 -1.45 16.33 4.06
N ILE A 288 -1.06 15.06 3.95
CA ILE A 288 -1.86 14.05 3.25
C ILE A 288 -3.15 13.77 4.02
N SER A 289 -3.08 13.60 5.35
CA SER A 289 -4.27 13.38 6.18
C SER A 289 -5.24 14.56 6.09
N LEU A 290 -4.76 15.79 6.15
CA LEU A 290 -5.59 16.98 6.01
C LEU A 290 -6.29 17.03 4.66
N LEU A 291 -5.53 16.83 3.57
CA LEU A 291 -6.06 16.85 2.21
C LEU A 291 -7.13 15.77 1.99
N LEU A 292 -6.88 14.56 2.49
CA LEU A 292 -7.78 13.42 2.34
C LEU A 292 -9.05 13.61 3.18
N THR A 293 -8.91 14.14 4.40
CA THR A 293 -10.06 14.43 5.28
C THR A 293 -10.95 15.50 4.65
N VAL A 294 -10.37 16.59 4.17
CA VAL A 294 -11.12 17.71 3.57
C VAL A 294 -11.84 17.25 2.30
N THR A 295 -11.16 16.56 1.40
CA THR A 295 -11.74 16.11 0.12
C THR A 295 -12.91 15.13 0.34
N VAL A 296 -12.69 14.08 1.15
CA VAL A 296 -13.73 13.06 1.39
C VAL A 296 -14.93 13.64 2.16
N SER A 297 -14.67 14.46 3.18
CA SER A 297 -15.75 15.10 3.96
C SER A 297 -16.60 16.01 3.09
N THR A 298 -15.97 16.80 2.21
CA THR A 298 -16.70 17.73 1.31
C THR A 298 -17.61 16.98 0.34
N VAL A 299 -17.11 15.89 -0.26
CA VAL A 299 -17.89 15.07 -1.19
C VAL A 299 -19.09 14.44 -0.50
N ILE A 300 -18.91 13.89 0.71
CA ILE A 300 -19.98 13.23 1.45
C ILE A 300 -21.05 14.22 1.90
N LEU A 301 -20.65 15.38 2.44
CA LEU A 301 -21.60 16.42 2.86
C LEU A 301 -22.41 16.93 1.67
N TYR A 302 -21.76 17.20 0.54
CA TYR A 302 -22.43 17.64 -0.68
C TYR A 302 -23.39 16.59 -1.23
N ALA A 303 -22.93 15.35 -1.42
CA ALA A 303 -23.74 14.26 -1.93
C ALA A 303 -24.94 13.97 -1.03
N SER A 304 -24.74 14.03 0.29
CA SER A 304 -25.81 13.80 1.25
C SER A 304 -26.88 14.90 1.24
N SER A 305 -26.47 16.16 1.12
CA SER A 305 -27.38 17.29 0.99
C SER A 305 -28.23 17.19 -0.28
N GLU A 306 -27.61 16.93 -1.43
CA GLU A 306 -28.32 16.76 -2.70
C GLU A 306 -29.24 15.54 -2.69
N PHE A 307 -28.82 14.43 -2.08
CA PHE A 307 -29.66 13.24 -1.96
C PHE A 307 -30.92 13.53 -1.14
N LYS A 308 -30.80 14.23 -0.01
CA LYS A 308 -31.96 14.61 0.83
C LYS A 308 -32.96 15.45 0.02
N LYS A 309 -32.48 16.45 -0.71
CA LYS A 309 -33.31 17.34 -1.54
C LYS A 309 -34.02 16.57 -2.66
N ASN A 310 -33.30 15.71 -3.37
CA ASN A 310 -33.87 14.92 -4.46
C ASN A 310 -34.89 13.89 -3.97
N TYR A 311 -34.67 13.30 -2.78
CA TYR A 311 -35.59 12.34 -2.20
C TYR A 311 -36.90 12.99 -1.76
N GLU A 312 -36.82 14.18 -1.16
CA GLU A 312 -38.00 14.97 -0.77
C GLU A 312 -38.90 15.30 -1.97
N VAL A 313 -38.31 15.77 -3.08
CA VAL A 313 -39.05 16.07 -4.32
C VAL A 313 -39.73 14.81 -4.86
N ARG A 314 -39.01 13.68 -4.88
CA ARG A 314 -39.53 12.40 -5.36
C ARG A 314 -40.76 11.93 -4.57
N VAL A 315 -40.72 12.05 -3.24
CA VAL A 315 -41.87 11.65 -2.38
C VAL A 315 -43.08 12.53 -2.67
N LEU A 316 -42.89 13.84 -2.79
CA LEU A 316 -43.95 14.77 -3.14
C LEU A 316 -44.59 14.46 -4.51
N GLU A 317 -43.77 14.22 -5.54
CA GLU A 317 -44.24 13.84 -6.89
C GLU A 317 -44.98 12.50 -6.88
N THR A 318 -44.49 11.53 -6.11
CA THR A 318 -45.13 10.21 -5.97
C THR A 318 -46.49 10.35 -5.29
N ASN A 319 -46.56 11.05 -4.14
CA ASN A 319 -47.83 11.33 -3.45
C ASN A 319 -48.85 12.00 -4.38
N PHE A 320 -48.42 13.02 -5.12
CA PHE A 320 -49.27 13.74 -6.05
C PHE A 320 -49.81 12.85 -7.18
N SER A 321 -48.94 12.03 -7.77
CA SER A 321 -49.31 11.10 -8.84
C SER A 321 -50.30 10.05 -8.34
N LEU A 322 -50.06 9.47 -7.16
CA LEU A 322 -50.96 8.49 -6.54
C LEU A 322 -52.32 9.09 -6.25
N VAL A 323 -52.37 10.28 -5.65
CA VAL A 323 -53.62 11.00 -5.40
C VAL A 323 -54.39 11.25 -6.69
N ASN A 324 -53.72 11.67 -7.77
CA ASN A 324 -54.37 11.92 -9.06
C ASN A 324 -54.99 10.63 -9.65
N ILE A 325 -54.24 9.52 -9.62
CA ILE A 325 -54.71 8.22 -10.12
C ILE A 325 -55.89 7.72 -9.28
N LEU A 326 -55.75 7.75 -7.95
CA LEU A 326 -56.80 7.30 -7.03
C LEU A 326 -58.02 8.19 -7.10
N GLY A 327 -57.85 9.51 -7.14
CA GLY A 327 -58.94 10.46 -7.22
C GLY A 327 -59.74 10.33 -8.51
N ILE A 328 -59.08 10.19 -9.67
CA ILE A 328 -59.77 9.91 -10.94
C ILE A 328 -60.55 8.59 -10.87
N LYS A 329 -59.91 7.52 -10.36
CA LYS A 329 -60.56 6.21 -10.26
C LYS A 329 -61.76 6.23 -9.31
N VAL A 330 -61.59 6.76 -8.09
CA VAL A 330 -62.68 6.83 -7.10
C VAL A 330 -63.80 7.75 -7.58
N LYS A 331 -63.49 8.88 -8.22
CA LYS A 331 -64.49 9.74 -8.85
C LYS A 331 -65.30 9.00 -9.92
N SER A 332 -64.62 8.19 -10.73
CA SER A 332 -65.26 7.33 -11.73
C SER A 332 -66.13 6.25 -11.08
N ASP A 333 -65.63 5.55 -10.07
CA ASP A 333 -66.33 4.46 -9.37
C ASP A 333 -67.58 4.99 -8.65
N LEU A 334 -67.47 6.11 -7.93
CA LEU A 334 -68.61 6.75 -7.26
C LEU A 334 -69.68 7.24 -8.25
N LYS A 335 -69.25 7.76 -9.42
CA LYS A 335 -70.18 8.15 -10.48
C LYS A 335 -70.90 6.94 -11.05
N ASP A 336 -70.18 5.85 -11.36
CA ASP A 336 -70.77 4.60 -11.87
C ASP A 336 -71.79 4.01 -10.89
N ILE A 337 -71.42 3.91 -9.61
CA ILE A 337 -72.30 3.46 -8.54
C ILE A 337 -73.58 4.31 -8.48
N ARG A 338 -73.43 5.63 -8.51
CA ARG A 338 -74.55 6.56 -8.46
C ARG A 338 -75.46 6.41 -9.68
N ASP A 339 -74.90 6.36 -10.88
CA ASP A 339 -75.66 6.31 -12.12
C ASP A 339 -76.40 4.95 -12.25
N LYS A 340 -75.78 3.84 -11.82
CA LYS A 340 -76.40 2.52 -11.68
C LYS A 340 -77.52 2.50 -10.64
N GLY A 341 -77.25 3.02 -9.45
CA GLY A 341 -78.22 3.11 -8.36
C GLY A 341 -79.45 3.94 -8.76
N LYS A 342 -79.23 5.07 -9.45
CA LYS A 342 -80.30 5.91 -9.97
C LYS A 342 -81.16 5.17 -11.00
N THR A 343 -80.54 4.45 -11.93
CA THR A 343 -81.24 3.63 -12.93
C THR A 343 -82.11 2.55 -12.27
N LEU A 344 -81.59 1.88 -11.24
CA LEU A 344 -82.37 0.91 -10.45
C LEU A 344 -83.58 1.58 -9.79
N THR A 345 -83.35 2.74 -9.17
CA THR A 345 -84.38 3.50 -8.45
C THR A 345 -85.49 4.00 -9.38
N GLU A 346 -85.15 4.52 -10.56
CA GLU A 346 -86.12 5.01 -11.55
C GLU A 346 -87.03 3.88 -12.05
N LYS A 347 -86.46 2.69 -12.29
CA LYS A 347 -87.23 1.52 -12.72
C LYS A 347 -88.11 0.94 -11.61
N LEU A 348 -87.80 1.20 -10.34
CA LEU A 348 -88.62 0.80 -9.20
C LEU A 348 -89.85 1.68 -8.98
N LEU A 349 -89.86 2.89 -9.56
CA LEU A 349 -91.00 3.78 -9.58
C LEU A 349 -91.99 3.44 -10.73
N ASP A 350 -91.68 2.44 -11.58
CA ASP A 350 -92.57 1.96 -12.64
C ASP A 350 -93.67 1.03 -12.06
N PRO A 351 -94.96 1.33 -12.26
CA PRO A 351 -96.08 0.56 -11.72
C PRO A 351 -96.21 -0.89 -12.24
N LYS A 352 -95.40 -1.34 -13.22
CA LYS A 352 -95.52 -2.68 -13.84
C LYS A 352 -94.77 -3.82 -13.16
N GLY A 353 -94.09 -3.60 -12.04
CA GLY A 353 -93.61 -4.68 -11.16
C GLY A 353 -92.11 -4.57 -10.80
N PRO A 354 -91.75 -4.44 -9.52
CA PRO A 354 -90.38 -4.12 -9.09
C PRO A 354 -89.43 -5.33 -8.94
N GLY A 355 -89.93 -6.56 -8.78
CA GLY A 355 -89.12 -7.70 -8.33
C GLY A 355 -88.12 -8.26 -9.34
N ALA A 356 -88.56 -8.57 -10.57
CA ALA A 356 -87.71 -9.26 -11.54
C ALA A 356 -86.50 -8.43 -12.01
N TYR A 357 -86.64 -7.10 -12.08
CA TYR A 357 -85.54 -6.20 -12.42
C TYR A 357 -84.56 -6.01 -11.25
N ALA A 358 -85.08 -5.94 -10.02
CA ALA A 358 -84.26 -5.89 -8.80
C ALA A 358 -83.38 -7.14 -8.66
N ASP A 359 -83.96 -8.34 -8.80
CA ASP A 359 -83.23 -9.60 -8.71
C ASP A 359 -82.14 -9.71 -9.78
N LEU A 360 -82.43 -9.26 -11.01
CA LEU A 360 -81.45 -9.21 -12.09
C LEU A 360 -80.34 -8.20 -11.82
N PHE A 361 -80.66 -7.03 -11.26
CA PHE A 361 -79.69 -6.01 -10.91
C PHE A 361 -78.70 -6.52 -9.87
N PHE A 362 -79.19 -7.08 -8.75
CA PHE A 362 -78.33 -7.57 -7.67
C PHE A 362 -77.47 -8.77 -8.07
N ARG A 363 -77.93 -9.59 -9.03
CA ARG A 363 -77.09 -10.63 -9.63
C ARG A 363 -75.94 -10.07 -10.46
N ASN A 364 -76.17 -8.97 -11.17
CA ASN A 364 -75.15 -8.32 -11.99
C ASN A 364 -74.22 -7.40 -11.18
N GLU A 365 -74.72 -6.83 -10.10
CA GLU A 365 -74.02 -5.90 -9.20
C GLU A 365 -74.05 -6.45 -7.76
N PRO A 366 -73.30 -7.53 -7.46
CA PRO A 366 -73.36 -8.22 -6.17
C PRO A 366 -72.85 -7.38 -4.98
N ASP A 367 -72.14 -6.29 -5.25
CA ASP A 367 -71.62 -5.40 -4.20
C ASP A 367 -72.71 -4.55 -3.54
N PHE A 368 -73.86 -4.34 -4.21
CA PHE A 368 -74.99 -3.64 -3.62
C PHE A 368 -75.73 -4.55 -2.64
N LEU A 369 -75.79 -4.13 -1.38
CA LEU A 369 -76.50 -4.82 -0.30
C LEU A 369 -77.94 -4.32 -0.15
N LEU A 370 -78.11 -3.00 -0.29
CA LEU A 370 -79.39 -2.31 -0.14
C LEU A 370 -79.49 -1.18 -1.16
N ALA A 371 -80.67 -1.02 -1.76
CA ALA A 371 -81.04 0.16 -2.52
C ALA A 371 -82.42 0.65 -2.06
N GLY A 372 -82.51 1.90 -1.61
CA GLY A 372 -83.72 2.42 -0.99
C GLY A 372 -84.05 3.87 -1.35
N ILE A 373 -85.34 4.15 -1.40
CA ILE A 373 -85.93 5.48 -1.51
C ILE A 373 -86.52 5.83 -0.16
N TYR A 374 -86.01 6.92 0.42
CA TYR A 374 -86.48 7.48 1.68
C TYR A 374 -87.00 8.89 1.45
N SER A 375 -88.01 9.32 2.20
CA SER A 375 -88.42 10.74 2.23
C SER A 375 -88.03 11.38 3.55
N ALA A 376 -87.47 12.58 3.49
CA ALA A 376 -87.18 13.39 4.66
C ALA A 376 -88.46 14.09 5.13
N GLU A 377 -89.04 13.63 6.24
CA GLU A 377 -90.20 14.24 6.91
C GLU A 377 -89.74 14.82 8.26
N GLY A 378 -89.28 16.07 8.27
CA GLY A 378 -88.67 16.69 9.47
C GLY A 378 -87.30 16.07 9.79
N ASP A 379 -87.10 15.68 11.05
CA ASP A 379 -85.86 15.04 11.54
C ASP A 379 -85.87 13.50 11.42
N LYS A 380 -86.77 12.94 10.61
CA LYS A 380 -86.87 11.48 10.41
C LYS A 380 -86.87 11.07 8.93
N LEU A 381 -86.23 9.94 8.64
CA LEU A 381 -86.23 9.25 7.36
C LEU A 381 -87.38 8.26 7.32
N LYS A 382 -88.34 8.52 6.45
CA LYS A 382 -89.44 7.59 6.20
C LYS A 382 -89.12 6.71 5.01
N LYS A 383 -89.04 5.40 5.27
CA LYS A 383 -88.87 4.34 4.28
C LYS A 383 -90.06 4.34 3.29
N ARG A 384 -89.81 4.55 1.99
CA ARG A 384 -90.84 4.44 0.94
C ARG A 384 -90.78 3.09 0.24
N THR A 385 -89.64 2.83 -0.41
CA THR A 385 -89.38 1.59 -1.15
C THR A 385 -87.95 1.19 -0.89
N VAL A 386 -87.71 -0.04 -0.44
CA VAL A 386 -86.35 -0.56 -0.21
C VAL A 386 -86.26 -1.96 -0.75
N LEU A 387 -85.15 -2.22 -1.42
CA LEU A 387 -84.77 -3.53 -1.90
C LEU A 387 -83.52 -4.01 -1.18
N TYR A 388 -83.48 -5.32 -1.00
CA TYR A 388 -82.37 -6.03 -0.37
C TYR A 388 -81.81 -7.04 -1.36
N ASN A 389 -80.50 -7.23 -1.34
CA ASN A 389 -79.87 -8.30 -2.07
C ASN A 389 -79.99 -9.61 -1.27
N ASP A 390 -81.18 -10.20 -1.25
CA ASP A 390 -81.47 -11.39 -0.44
C ASP A 390 -80.58 -12.59 -0.82
N SER A 391 -80.28 -12.74 -2.11
CA SER A 391 -79.40 -13.81 -2.61
C SER A 391 -77.99 -13.75 -2.01
N TYR A 392 -77.53 -12.55 -1.67
CA TYR A 392 -76.24 -12.36 -1.01
C TYR A 392 -76.38 -12.41 0.52
N LEU A 393 -77.41 -11.77 1.10
CA LEU A 393 -77.68 -11.77 2.54
C LEU A 393 -77.94 -13.17 3.13
N GLU A 394 -78.47 -14.12 2.36
CA GLU A 394 -78.58 -15.52 2.81
C GLU A 394 -77.23 -16.26 2.86
N GLY A 395 -76.24 -15.78 2.10
CA GLY A 395 -74.90 -16.38 1.99
C GLY A 395 -73.87 -15.85 3.00
N ILE A 396 -74.15 -14.73 3.66
CA ILE A 396 -73.29 -14.14 4.70
C ILE A 396 -74.13 -13.99 5.96
N SER A 397 -73.52 -13.96 7.14
CA SER A 397 -74.25 -13.80 8.41
C SER A 397 -74.74 -12.36 8.64
N SER A 398 -75.53 -11.80 7.72
CA SER A 398 -76.12 -10.46 7.80
C SER A 398 -77.60 -10.48 7.42
N ASN A 399 -78.46 -9.80 8.18
CA ASN A 399 -79.91 -9.84 7.98
C ASN A 399 -80.48 -8.49 7.50
N ARG A 400 -81.68 -8.50 6.90
CA ARG A 400 -82.41 -7.25 6.53
C ARG A 400 -82.56 -6.29 7.71
N ASP A 401 -82.78 -6.83 8.92
CA ASP A 401 -82.91 -6.05 10.15
C ASP A 401 -81.62 -5.32 10.53
N GLU A 402 -80.45 -5.90 10.24
CA GLU A 402 -79.15 -5.26 10.50
C GLU A 402 -78.89 -4.09 9.54
N LEU A 403 -79.31 -4.22 8.28
CA LEU A 403 -79.27 -3.13 7.31
C LEU A 403 -80.20 -1.98 7.73
N ASP A 404 -81.44 -2.29 8.12
CA ASP A 404 -82.39 -1.26 8.59
C ASP A 404 -81.94 -0.61 9.91
N ALA A 405 -81.30 -1.37 10.81
CA ALA A 405 -80.69 -0.85 12.03
C ALA A 405 -79.51 0.10 11.73
N ALA A 406 -78.64 -0.26 10.77
CA ALA A 406 -77.54 0.60 10.34
C ALA A 406 -78.05 1.91 9.71
N VAL A 407 -79.13 1.85 8.92
CA VAL A 407 -79.78 3.05 8.37
C VAL A 407 -80.33 3.95 9.48
N SER A 408 -81.00 3.36 10.47
CA SER A 408 -81.58 4.07 11.60
C SER A 408 -80.51 4.72 12.49
N GLN A 409 -79.37 4.05 12.71
CA GLN A 409 -78.27 4.57 13.52
C GLN A 409 -77.57 5.77 12.88
N LYS A 410 -77.56 5.85 11.53
CA LYS A 410 -76.94 6.96 10.77
C LYS A 410 -77.98 7.91 10.16
N GLU A 411 -79.21 7.89 10.65
CA GLU A 411 -80.34 8.70 10.15
C GLU A 411 -80.01 10.21 10.08
N THR A 412 -79.39 10.75 11.13
CA THR A 412 -78.96 12.15 11.19
C THR A 412 -77.91 12.49 10.13
N SER A 413 -77.05 11.53 9.76
CA SER A 413 -76.04 11.72 8.71
C SER A 413 -76.69 11.79 7.33
N PHE A 414 -77.62 10.88 7.03
CA PHE A 414 -78.31 10.84 5.74
C PHE A 414 -79.27 12.02 5.53
N LEU A 415 -79.84 12.58 6.59
CA LEU A 415 -80.65 13.81 6.48
C LEU A 415 -79.82 15.02 6.03
N LYS A 416 -78.51 15.06 6.34
CA LYS A 416 -77.61 16.11 5.85
C LYS A 416 -77.46 16.08 4.31
N THR A 417 -77.76 14.95 3.66
CA THR A 417 -77.71 14.81 2.19
C THR A 417 -78.64 15.77 1.46
N VAL A 418 -79.73 16.22 2.11
CA VAL A 418 -80.63 17.25 1.56
C VAL A 418 -79.88 18.57 1.31
N GLN A 419 -78.91 18.91 2.17
CA GLN A 419 -78.11 20.13 2.08
C GLN A 419 -76.86 19.94 1.21
N SER A 420 -76.19 18.79 1.31
CA SER A 420 -74.94 18.52 0.57
C SER A 420 -75.15 17.98 -0.85
N GLY A 421 -76.39 17.62 -1.22
CA GLY A 421 -76.77 17.03 -2.51
C GLY A 421 -76.38 15.55 -2.67
N GLY A 422 -75.24 15.14 -2.12
CA GLY A 422 -74.78 13.76 -2.03
C GLY A 422 -73.86 13.56 -0.84
N ARG A 423 -73.72 12.33 -0.34
CA ARG A 423 -72.87 12.01 0.81
C ARG A 423 -72.38 10.56 0.76
N ILE A 424 -71.22 10.33 1.37
CA ILE A 424 -70.65 9.01 1.62
C ILE A 424 -70.46 8.84 3.13
N ASP A 425 -70.90 7.71 3.66
CA ASP A 425 -70.77 7.39 5.09
C ASP A 425 -70.19 5.99 5.29
N ASN A 426 -69.34 5.85 6.30
CA ASN A 426 -68.78 4.58 6.71
C ASN A 426 -69.79 3.80 7.57
N LEU A 427 -70.16 2.61 7.10
CA LEU A 427 -71.06 1.69 7.78
C LEU A 427 -70.35 0.42 8.29
N THR A 428 -69.04 0.29 8.08
CA THR A 428 -68.23 -0.85 8.53
C THR A 428 -68.46 -1.27 9.99
N PRO A 429 -68.61 -0.36 10.98
CA PRO A 429 -68.87 -0.75 12.37
C PRO A 429 -70.15 -1.58 12.59
N ASN A 430 -71.10 -1.50 11.65
CA ASN A 430 -72.37 -2.18 11.70
C ASN A 430 -72.35 -3.56 11.04
N PHE A 431 -71.26 -3.91 10.34
CA PHE A 431 -71.16 -5.11 9.53
C PHE A 431 -69.85 -5.86 9.80
N LYS A 432 -69.84 -7.18 9.59
CA LYS A 432 -68.60 -7.98 9.69
C LYS A 432 -67.63 -7.70 8.55
N GLU A 433 -68.14 -7.22 7.42
CA GLU A 433 -67.38 -6.86 6.24
C GLU A 433 -67.37 -5.34 6.04
N PRO A 434 -66.27 -4.76 5.53
CA PRO A 434 -66.19 -3.33 5.25
C PRO A 434 -67.29 -2.88 4.30
N THR A 435 -68.09 -1.92 4.76
CA THR A 435 -69.32 -1.49 4.09
C THR A 435 -69.43 0.02 4.17
N PHE A 436 -69.91 0.64 3.11
CA PHE A 436 -70.16 2.07 3.06
C PHE A 436 -71.49 2.34 2.40
N SER A 437 -72.03 3.53 2.66
CA SER A 437 -73.24 3.99 1.98
C SER A 437 -72.99 5.22 1.14
N ILE A 438 -73.73 5.29 0.04
CA ILE A 438 -73.87 6.49 -0.77
C ILE A 438 -75.31 6.96 -0.66
N SER A 439 -75.50 8.21 -0.28
CA SER A 439 -76.81 8.85 -0.33
C SER A 439 -76.82 10.03 -1.30
N VAL A 440 -77.90 10.17 -2.07
CA VAL A 440 -78.08 11.25 -3.05
C VAL A 440 -79.47 11.82 -2.91
N TYR A 441 -79.57 13.14 -2.83
CA TYR A 441 -80.87 13.81 -2.77
C TYR A 441 -81.41 14.07 -4.18
N ASP A 442 -82.58 13.51 -4.48
CA ASP A 442 -83.31 13.84 -5.68
C ASP A 442 -84.30 14.97 -5.40
N SER A 443 -83.95 16.17 -5.89
CA SER A 443 -84.76 17.38 -5.76
C SER A 443 -86.14 17.28 -6.42
N GLN A 444 -86.31 16.44 -7.45
CA GLN A 444 -87.58 16.31 -8.18
C GLN A 444 -88.60 15.50 -7.38
N SER A 445 -88.19 14.36 -6.85
CA SER A 445 -89.04 13.47 -6.04
C SER A 445 -89.04 13.80 -4.54
N LYS A 446 -88.25 14.81 -4.12
CA LYS A 446 -88.00 15.16 -2.70
C LYS A 446 -87.64 13.93 -1.86
N SER A 447 -86.85 13.03 -2.44
CA SER A 447 -86.49 11.75 -1.84
C SER A 447 -84.97 11.60 -1.78
N ILE A 448 -84.50 10.87 -0.78
CA ILE A 448 -83.11 10.48 -0.61
C ILE A 448 -82.97 9.06 -1.15
N LEU A 449 -82.10 8.91 -2.13
CA LEU A 449 -81.69 7.62 -2.67
C LEU A 449 -80.52 7.13 -1.84
N LEU A 450 -80.66 5.98 -1.21
CA LEU A 450 -79.65 5.40 -0.32
C LEU A 450 -79.21 4.04 -0.86
N TYR A 451 -77.90 3.90 -1.05
CA TYR A 451 -77.26 2.66 -1.49
C TYR A 451 -76.28 2.20 -0.41
N ILE A 452 -76.37 0.96 0.05
CA ILE A 452 -75.39 0.33 0.93
C ILE A 452 -74.61 -0.68 0.11
N ILE A 453 -73.28 -0.57 0.14
CA ILE A 453 -72.39 -1.25 -0.80
C ILE A 453 -71.18 -1.79 -0.04
N ARG A 454 -70.72 -2.97 -0.45
CA ARG A 454 -69.46 -3.55 0.04
C ARG A 454 -68.28 -2.69 -0.40
N ALA A 455 -67.38 -2.42 0.53
CA ALA A 455 -66.20 -1.61 0.28
C ALA A 455 -65.05 -2.38 -0.37
N GLU A 456 -65.15 -3.71 -0.57
CA GLU A 456 -64.05 -4.58 -1.03
C GLU A 456 -63.35 -4.05 -2.30
N ARG A 457 -64.11 -3.71 -3.34
CA ARG A 457 -63.56 -3.16 -4.59
C ARG A 457 -62.93 -1.78 -4.41
N LEU A 458 -63.49 -0.96 -3.53
CA LEU A 458 -62.96 0.35 -3.19
C LEU A 458 -61.67 0.23 -2.38
N LEU A 459 -61.63 -0.64 -1.37
CA LEU A 459 -60.47 -0.88 -0.51
C LEU A 459 -59.28 -1.50 -1.24
N SER A 460 -59.52 -2.22 -2.34
CA SER A 460 -58.46 -2.77 -3.19
C SER A 460 -57.50 -1.69 -3.72
N VAL A 461 -57.95 -0.44 -3.85
CA VAL A 461 -57.13 0.68 -4.32
C VAL A 461 -56.49 1.50 -3.20
N PHE A 462 -56.94 1.35 -1.95
CA PHE A 462 -56.39 2.03 -0.77
C PHE A 462 -55.39 1.17 0.00
N GLN A 463 -54.74 0.23 -0.68
CA GLN A 463 -53.65 -0.56 -0.11
C GLN A 463 -52.42 0.32 0.11
N LYS A 464 -51.67 0.03 1.19
CA LYS A 464 -50.41 0.72 1.48
C LYS A 464 -49.41 0.47 0.36
N GLN A 465 -48.89 1.53 -0.25
CA GLN A 465 -47.85 1.45 -1.28
C GLN A 465 -46.54 1.97 -0.72
N ASP A 466 -45.60 1.08 -0.42
CA ASP A 466 -44.32 1.40 0.22
C ASP A 466 -44.49 2.19 1.54
N ILE A 467 -44.13 3.48 1.54
CA ILE A 467 -44.29 4.40 2.68
C ILE A 467 -45.56 5.26 2.57
N ASN A 468 -46.25 5.24 1.43
CA ASN A 468 -47.43 6.03 1.12
C ASN A 468 -48.69 5.39 1.70
N VAL A 469 -49.44 6.17 2.48
CA VAL A 469 -50.70 5.74 3.10
C VAL A 469 -51.86 6.48 2.43
N PRO A 470 -52.52 5.87 1.42
CA PRO A 470 -53.71 6.44 0.81
C PRO A 470 -54.94 6.20 1.68
N PHE A 471 -55.83 7.19 1.74
CA PHE A 471 -57.11 7.07 2.42
C PHE A 471 -58.19 7.98 1.82
N LEU A 472 -59.45 7.60 2.03
CA LEU A 472 -60.63 8.34 1.60
C LEU A 472 -61.39 8.86 2.80
N ILE A 473 -61.75 10.13 2.78
CA ILE A 473 -62.56 10.78 3.81
C ILE A 473 -63.78 11.47 3.21
N ASN A 474 -64.86 11.58 3.98
CA ASN A 474 -66.04 12.34 3.60
C ASN A 474 -65.93 13.83 3.97
N GLY A 475 -66.94 14.63 3.64
CA GLY A 475 -66.98 16.07 3.94
C GLY A 475 -67.05 16.45 5.43
N ASP A 476 -67.27 15.48 6.33
CA ASP A 476 -67.25 15.68 7.79
C ASP A 476 -65.95 15.15 8.43
N GLY A 477 -65.02 14.62 7.63
CA GLY A 477 -63.74 14.06 8.09
C GLY A 477 -63.78 12.58 8.48
N ASP A 478 -64.91 11.87 8.31
CA ASP A 478 -65.00 10.45 8.61
C ASP A 478 -64.20 9.61 7.61
N LEU A 479 -63.46 8.64 8.11
CA LEU A 479 -62.70 7.69 7.30
C LEU A 479 -63.62 6.69 6.59
N ILE A 480 -63.58 6.67 5.26
CA ILE A 480 -64.40 5.82 4.40
C ILE A 480 -63.62 4.62 3.87
N ALA A 481 -62.35 4.82 3.47
CA ALA A 481 -61.50 3.77 2.95
C ALA A 481 -60.05 3.93 3.45
N HIS A 482 -59.47 2.85 3.95
CA HIS A 482 -58.11 2.76 4.47
C HIS A 482 -57.64 1.31 4.43
N HIS A 483 -56.33 1.06 4.31
CA HIS A 483 -55.79 -0.32 4.35
C HIS A 483 -55.99 -1.02 5.70
N ASP A 484 -56.15 -0.24 6.78
CA ASP A 484 -56.37 -0.71 8.14
C ASP A 484 -57.87 -0.77 8.44
N LEU A 485 -58.38 -2.00 8.51
CA LEU A 485 -59.80 -2.26 8.75
C LEU A 485 -60.23 -1.90 10.19
N GLN A 486 -59.31 -1.88 11.15
CA GLN A 486 -59.63 -1.51 12.54
C GLN A 486 -59.95 -0.02 12.65
N LEU A 487 -59.25 0.82 11.88
CA LEU A 487 -59.54 2.27 11.81
C LEU A 487 -60.92 2.53 11.18
N LEU A 488 -61.33 1.73 10.21
CA LEU A 488 -62.66 1.80 9.61
C LEU A 488 -63.75 1.33 10.58
N ALA A 489 -63.51 0.25 11.32
CA ALA A 489 -64.47 -0.28 12.29
C ALA A 489 -64.65 0.64 13.52
N SER A 490 -63.65 1.45 13.87
CA SER A 490 -63.69 2.37 15.01
C SER A 490 -64.35 3.72 14.75
N GLN A 491 -64.91 3.96 13.54
CA GLN A 491 -65.47 5.25 13.12
C GLN A 491 -64.48 6.41 13.29
N THR A 492 -63.22 6.17 12.89
CA THR A 492 -62.17 7.20 12.98
C THR A 492 -62.59 8.45 12.20
N ASN A 493 -62.51 9.61 12.85
CA ASN A 493 -62.74 10.92 12.25
C ASN A 493 -61.44 11.72 12.30
N TRP A 494 -61.06 12.29 11.16
CA TRP A 494 -59.83 13.04 10.94
C TRP A 494 -60.10 14.48 10.51
N ALA A 495 -61.22 15.06 10.96
CA ALA A 495 -61.53 16.46 10.71
C ALA A 495 -60.50 17.42 11.29
N ASP A 496 -59.83 17.03 12.39
CA ASP A 496 -58.79 17.82 13.05
C ASP A 496 -57.45 17.85 12.30
N LEU A 497 -57.29 17.05 11.23
CA LEU A 497 -56.05 17.08 10.45
C LEU A 497 -55.98 18.37 9.61
N PRO A 498 -54.90 19.17 9.69
CA PRO A 498 -54.79 20.39 8.90
C PRO A 498 -54.87 20.15 7.38
N ILE A 499 -54.45 18.97 6.91
CA ILE A 499 -54.59 18.59 5.50
C ILE A 499 -56.06 18.49 5.07
N PHE A 500 -56.96 18.03 5.95
CA PHE A 500 -58.39 17.98 5.68
C PHE A 500 -58.96 19.40 5.55
N GLU A 501 -58.61 20.32 6.45
CA GLU A 501 -59.04 21.71 6.38
C GLU A 501 -58.57 22.38 5.09
N THR A 502 -57.31 22.16 4.69
CA THR A 502 -56.78 22.68 3.41
C THR A 502 -57.49 22.09 2.19
N MET A 503 -57.85 20.80 2.23
CA MET A 503 -58.61 20.15 1.17
C MET A 503 -60.05 20.66 1.08
N LEU A 504 -60.72 20.85 2.22
CA LEU A 504 -62.12 21.29 2.24
C LEU A 504 -62.24 22.73 1.74
N SER A 505 -61.32 23.60 2.16
CA SER A 505 -61.22 25.00 1.74
C SER A 505 -60.71 25.19 0.30
N SER A 506 -60.17 24.14 -0.34
CA SER A 506 -59.72 24.23 -1.73
C SER A 506 -60.90 24.48 -2.68
N VAL A 507 -60.78 25.55 -3.48
CA VAL A 507 -61.75 25.91 -4.52
C VAL A 507 -61.61 24.99 -5.74
N ARG A 508 -60.40 24.48 -5.98
CA ARG A 508 -60.10 23.59 -7.10
C ARG A 508 -60.23 22.13 -6.68
N GLU A 509 -60.72 21.30 -7.62
CA GLU A 509 -60.81 19.84 -7.51
C GLU A 509 -59.57 19.12 -8.07
N ASP A 510 -58.50 19.87 -8.37
CA ASP A 510 -57.22 19.32 -8.79
C ASP A 510 -56.46 18.73 -7.61
N SER A 511 -55.53 17.82 -7.91
CA SER A 511 -54.59 17.32 -6.90
C SER A 511 -53.71 18.46 -6.41
N GLN A 512 -53.43 18.52 -5.11
CA GLN A 512 -52.55 19.52 -4.50
C GLN A 512 -51.60 18.85 -3.50
N GLN A 513 -50.43 19.46 -3.32
CA GLN A 513 -49.41 19.03 -2.35
C GLN A 513 -49.42 19.98 -1.16
N THR A 514 -49.25 19.46 0.05
CA THR A 514 -49.12 20.25 1.26
C THR A 514 -48.20 19.58 2.27
N ARG A 515 -47.64 20.39 3.17
CA ARG A 515 -46.94 19.91 4.36
C ARG A 515 -47.77 20.33 5.55
N TYR A 516 -47.96 19.41 6.48
CA TYR A 516 -48.72 19.70 7.68
C TYR A 516 -48.08 19.03 8.89
N GLU A 517 -48.45 19.51 10.06
CA GLU A 517 -48.05 18.95 11.35
C GLU A 517 -49.34 18.54 12.06
N ASP A 518 -49.40 17.31 12.56
CA ASP A 518 -50.57 16.81 13.26
C ASP A 518 -50.60 17.31 14.73
N SER A 519 -51.64 16.93 15.48
CA SER A 519 -51.77 17.28 16.90
C SER A 519 -50.66 16.69 17.78
N THR A 520 -49.95 15.66 17.31
CA THR A 520 -48.81 15.02 18.00
C THR A 520 -47.47 15.70 17.71
N LYS A 521 -47.47 16.78 16.90
CA LYS A 521 -46.28 17.47 16.38
C LYS A 521 -45.46 16.65 15.39
N THR A 522 -46.07 15.62 14.81
CA THR A 522 -45.46 14.83 13.75
C THR A 522 -45.70 15.53 12.42
N ARG A 523 -44.63 15.74 11.65
CA ARG A 523 -44.70 16.38 10.33
C ARG A 523 -44.97 15.37 9.24
N TYR A 524 -45.80 15.77 8.28
CA TYR A 524 -46.23 14.94 7.17
C TYR A 524 -46.04 15.64 5.83
N TYR A 525 -45.64 14.85 4.84
CA TYR A 525 -45.75 15.20 3.44
C TYR A 525 -47.04 14.59 2.90
N GLY A 526 -47.99 15.45 2.55
CA GLY A 526 -49.32 15.03 2.10
C GLY A 526 -49.66 15.57 0.71
N SER A 527 -50.50 14.82 0.02
CA SER A 527 -51.20 15.30 -1.18
C SER A 527 -52.67 14.96 -1.04
N TYR A 528 -53.55 15.76 -1.63
CA TYR A 528 -54.99 15.50 -1.63
C TYR A 528 -55.64 15.83 -2.96
N GLN A 529 -56.80 15.23 -3.22
CA GLN A 529 -57.69 15.59 -4.32
C GLN A 529 -59.14 15.52 -3.86
N LYS A 530 -59.87 16.61 -4.07
CA LYS A 530 -61.30 16.72 -3.78
C LYS A 530 -62.10 16.07 -4.92
N LEU A 531 -63.03 15.19 -4.58
CA LEU A 531 -63.75 14.37 -5.58
C LEU A 531 -64.98 15.06 -6.18
N GLY A 532 -65.44 16.16 -5.58
CA GLY A 532 -66.64 16.88 -6.01
C GLY A 532 -67.96 16.17 -5.63
N PHE A 533 -67.91 15.15 -4.77
CA PHE A 533 -69.07 14.41 -4.28
C PHE A 533 -69.12 14.43 -2.74
N GLY A 534 -70.15 15.04 -2.15
CA GLY A 534 -70.35 15.07 -0.69
C GLY A 534 -69.18 15.59 0.14
N GLY A 535 -68.41 16.53 -0.41
CA GLY A 535 -67.20 17.07 0.24
C GLY A 535 -66.06 16.05 0.40
N SER A 536 -66.18 14.85 -0.19
CA SER A 536 -65.18 13.80 -0.04
C SER A 536 -63.89 14.09 -0.80
N GLY A 537 -62.80 13.50 -0.32
CA GLY A 537 -61.49 13.62 -0.95
C GLY A 537 -60.56 12.46 -0.63
N VAL A 538 -59.67 12.20 -1.57
CA VAL A 538 -58.59 11.23 -1.43
C VAL A 538 -57.36 11.96 -0.91
N ILE A 539 -56.72 11.41 0.11
CA ILE A 539 -55.49 11.92 0.69
C ILE A 539 -54.44 10.82 0.67
N VAL A 540 -53.21 11.18 0.35
CA VAL A 540 -52.03 10.34 0.58
C VAL A 540 -51.09 11.11 1.48
N ALA A 541 -50.73 10.53 2.62
CA ALA A 541 -49.80 11.15 3.56
C ALA A 541 -48.66 10.21 3.93
N VAL A 542 -47.49 10.80 4.20
CA VAL A 542 -46.29 10.10 4.67
C VAL A 542 -45.65 10.90 5.81
N PRO A 543 -45.32 10.28 6.96
CA PRO A 543 -44.56 10.94 8.01
C PRO A 543 -43.15 11.33 7.54
N GLU A 544 -42.68 12.52 7.90
CA GLU A 544 -41.33 13.02 7.58
C GLU A 544 -40.22 12.07 8.09
N GLU A 545 -40.42 11.48 9.26
CA GLU A 545 -39.47 10.52 9.84
C GLU A 545 -39.32 9.28 8.95
N LYS A 546 -40.44 8.75 8.43
CA LYS A 546 -40.45 7.61 7.50
C LYS A 546 -39.79 7.96 6.16
N VAL A 547 -39.99 9.18 5.67
CA VAL A 547 -39.35 9.69 4.44
C VAL A 547 -37.83 9.70 4.60
N PHE A 548 -37.31 10.23 5.71
CA PHE A 548 -35.87 10.39 5.88
C PHE A 548 -35.17 9.22 6.59
N GLU A 549 -35.88 8.21 7.09
CA GLU A 549 -35.30 7.03 7.74
C GLU A 549 -34.23 6.37 6.86
N MET A 550 -34.54 6.13 5.59
CA MET A 550 -33.59 5.57 4.62
C MET A 550 -32.40 6.50 4.37
N VAL A 551 -32.65 7.81 4.31
CA VAL A 551 -31.59 8.83 4.13
C VAL A 551 -30.62 8.80 5.31
N TYR A 552 -31.13 8.76 6.55
CA TYR A 552 -30.30 8.68 7.76
C TYR A 552 -29.53 7.37 7.86
N ARG A 553 -30.14 6.23 7.49
CA ARG A 553 -29.44 4.93 7.41
C ARG A 553 -28.31 4.95 6.38
N ILE A 554 -28.51 5.60 5.23
CA ILE A 554 -27.47 5.75 4.20
C ILE A 554 -26.36 6.70 4.69
N GLN A 555 -26.71 7.82 5.33
CA GLN A 555 -25.75 8.77 5.91
C GLN A 555 -24.83 8.11 6.94
N THR A 556 -25.40 7.37 7.90
CA THR A 556 -24.64 6.67 8.93
C THR A 556 -23.69 5.62 8.36
N LYS A 557 -24.13 4.84 7.36
CA LYS A 557 -23.27 3.90 6.64
C LYS A 557 -22.13 4.61 5.88
N ASN A 558 -22.42 5.68 5.17
CA ASN A 558 -21.39 6.45 4.45
C ASN A 558 -20.36 7.07 5.40
N LEU A 559 -20.79 7.54 6.57
CA LEU A 559 -19.90 8.07 7.60
C LEU A 559 -18.98 6.97 8.17
N LEU A 560 -19.50 5.77 8.36
CA LEU A 560 -18.70 4.60 8.78
C LEU A 560 -17.67 4.21 7.71
N ILE A 561 -18.09 4.14 6.43
CA ILE A 561 -17.19 3.86 5.30
C ILE A 561 -16.08 4.92 5.22
N MET A 562 -16.42 6.20 5.41
CA MET A 562 -15.44 7.29 5.48
C MET A 562 -14.43 7.08 6.60
N ALA A 563 -14.90 6.73 7.81
CA ALA A 563 -14.01 6.50 8.94
C ALA A 563 -13.04 5.34 8.67
N ILE A 564 -13.52 4.24 8.08
CA ILE A 564 -12.68 3.10 7.68
C ILE A 564 -11.66 3.53 6.60
N ALA A 565 -12.10 4.21 5.55
CA ALA A 565 -11.23 4.68 4.48
C ALA A 565 -10.14 5.63 4.99
N LEU A 566 -10.49 6.54 5.90
CA LEU A 566 -9.56 7.44 6.57
C LEU A 566 -8.51 6.66 7.38
N CYS A 567 -8.94 5.66 8.16
CA CYS A 567 -8.02 4.83 8.95
C CYS A 567 -7.03 4.07 8.05
N ILE A 568 -7.53 3.45 6.97
CA ILE A 568 -6.69 2.74 6.00
C ILE A 568 -5.69 3.71 5.36
N ALA A 569 -6.15 4.90 4.94
CA ALA A 569 -5.28 5.90 4.35
C ALA A 569 -4.17 6.35 5.31
N LEU A 570 -4.50 6.59 6.59
CA LEU A 570 -3.51 6.92 7.62
C LEU A 570 -2.47 5.82 7.82
N ILE A 571 -2.88 4.55 7.81
CA ILE A 571 -1.98 3.40 7.92
C ILE A 571 -1.04 3.35 6.71
N ILE A 572 -1.56 3.48 5.48
CA ILE A 572 -0.76 3.48 4.25
C ILE A 572 0.27 4.62 4.28
N VAL A 573 -0.16 5.83 4.63
CA VAL A 573 0.71 7.01 4.72
C VAL A 573 1.80 6.82 5.77
N PHE A 574 1.47 6.23 6.92
CA PHE A 574 2.45 5.92 7.96
C PHE A 574 3.56 4.99 7.45
N PHE A 575 3.20 3.90 6.77
CA PHE A 575 4.18 2.97 6.20
C PHE A 575 5.02 3.62 5.11
N LEU A 576 4.39 4.33 4.17
CA LEU A 576 5.09 5.01 3.07
C LEU A 576 6.10 6.04 3.60
N ALA A 577 5.70 6.84 4.57
CA ALA A 577 6.58 7.84 5.17
C ALA A 577 7.74 7.21 5.94
N ARG A 578 7.54 6.05 6.58
CA ARG A 578 8.60 5.28 7.26
C ARG A 578 9.63 4.73 6.26
N THR A 579 9.16 4.21 5.12
CA THR A 579 10.02 3.66 4.05
C THR A 579 10.96 4.72 3.47
N ILE A 580 10.53 5.98 3.40
CA ILE A 580 11.36 7.09 2.88
C ILE A 580 12.27 7.68 3.98
N THR A 581 11.74 7.91 5.18
CA THR A 581 12.45 8.68 6.22
C THR A 581 13.64 7.92 6.80
N ILE A 582 13.51 6.60 7.01
CA ILE A 582 14.57 5.80 7.66
C ILE A 582 15.86 5.75 6.82
N PRO A 583 15.84 5.42 5.51
CA PRO A 583 17.06 5.41 4.69
C PRO A 583 17.72 6.80 4.59
N VAL A 584 16.93 7.87 4.48
CA VAL A 584 17.45 9.24 4.40
C VAL A 584 18.20 9.63 5.68
N LEU A 585 17.67 9.29 6.85
CA LEU A 585 18.36 9.53 8.11
C LEU A 585 19.67 8.72 8.23
N LYS A 586 19.70 7.48 7.72
CA LYS A 586 20.93 6.67 7.69
C LYS A 586 22.01 7.32 6.80
N LEU A 587 21.61 7.83 5.64
CA LEU A 587 22.53 8.55 4.74
C LEU A 587 23.07 9.83 5.39
N LEU A 588 22.22 10.58 6.10
CA LEU A 588 22.65 11.75 6.85
C LEU A 588 23.70 11.38 7.90
N THR A 589 23.45 10.35 8.71
CA THR A 589 24.44 9.89 9.71
C THR A 589 25.74 9.43 9.06
N ALA A 590 25.66 8.71 7.94
CA ALA A 590 26.86 8.27 7.22
C ALA A 590 27.65 9.43 6.62
N THR A 591 26.98 10.51 6.19
CA THR A 591 27.62 11.73 5.69
C THR A 591 28.43 12.43 6.78
N VAL A 592 27.88 12.49 8.00
CA VAL A 592 28.59 13.03 9.16
C VAL A 592 29.84 12.21 9.48
N GLU A 593 29.75 10.87 9.40
CA GLU A 593 30.91 9.99 9.62
C GLU A 593 32.01 10.20 8.55
N ILE A 594 31.66 10.32 7.27
CA ILE A 594 32.62 10.65 6.21
C ILE A 594 33.30 12.00 6.49
N ALA A 595 32.53 13.01 6.91
CA ALA A 595 33.07 14.34 7.23
C ALA A 595 34.05 14.32 8.41
N LYS A 596 33.90 13.36 9.34
CA LYS A 596 34.85 13.09 10.43
C LYS A 596 36.08 12.28 9.99
N GLY A 597 36.19 11.87 8.73
CA GLY A 597 37.29 11.06 8.19
C GLY A 597 37.05 9.54 8.25
N ASN A 598 35.87 9.09 8.70
CA ASN A 598 35.52 7.67 8.74
C ASN A 598 34.87 7.24 7.42
N PHE A 599 35.70 6.73 6.48
CA PHE A 599 35.25 6.35 5.14
C PHE A 599 34.59 4.96 5.04
N ARG A 600 34.65 4.15 6.11
CA ARG A 600 34.07 2.80 6.14
C ARG A 600 32.59 2.84 6.49
N ILE A 601 31.76 2.95 5.46
CA ILE A 601 30.32 3.10 5.63
C ILE A 601 29.65 1.72 5.59
N GLY A 602 29.07 1.29 6.72
CA GLY A 602 28.38 0.01 6.87
C GLY A 602 26.90 0.01 6.45
N ILE A 603 26.50 0.88 5.51
CA ILE A 603 25.10 0.95 5.06
C ILE A 603 24.87 0.03 3.85
N LYS A 604 23.65 -0.51 3.74
CA LYS A 604 23.19 -1.30 2.60
C LYS A 604 21.90 -0.72 2.08
N SER A 605 21.70 -0.77 0.77
CA SER A 605 20.45 -0.38 0.14
C SER A 605 19.29 -1.26 0.65
N THR A 606 18.25 -0.62 1.21
CA THR A 606 17.03 -1.28 1.70
C THR A 606 15.86 -1.18 0.73
N THR A 607 15.96 -0.29 -0.25
CA THR A 607 14.90 0.03 -1.22
C THR A 607 15.43 -0.18 -2.64
N LYS A 608 14.53 -0.40 -3.61
CA LYS A 608 14.90 -0.59 -5.04
C LYS A 608 14.54 0.63 -5.89
N ASP A 609 14.46 1.78 -5.26
CA ASP A 609 14.09 3.07 -5.82
C ASP A 609 15.33 3.99 -5.92
N GLU A 610 15.12 5.26 -6.21
CA GLU A 610 16.17 6.29 -6.31
C GLU A 610 16.98 6.41 -5.01
N ILE A 611 16.36 6.15 -3.85
CA ILE A 611 17.04 6.18 -2.55
C ILE A 611 17.99 4.99 -2.43
N GLY A 612 17.57 3.83 -2.92
CA GLY A 612 18.43 2.64 -2.98
C GLY A 612 19.65 2.85 -3.87
N VAL A 613 19.42 3.35 -5.08
CA VAL A 613 20.49 3.69 -6.04
C VAL A 613 21.45 4.72 -5.45
N LEU A 614 20.93 5.79 -4.84
CA LEU A 614 21.74 6.79 -4.15
C LEU A 614 22.59 6.18 -3.03
N THR A 615 22.03 5.23 -2.28
CA THR A 615 22.75 4.52 -1.21
C THR A 615 23.95 3.76 -1.76
N ASP A 616 23.79 3.06 -2.89
CA ASP A 616 24.86 2.27 -3.50
C ASP A 616 26.00 3.17 -4.05
N TYR A 617 25.65 4.29 -4.68
CA TYR A 617 26.62 5.29 -5.12
C TYR A 617 27.35 5.94 -3.94
N PHE A 618 26.64 6.22 -2.84
CA PHE A 618 27.23 6.78 -1.64
C PHE A 618 28.25 5.83 -0.98
N VAL A 619 27.94 4.53 -0.91
CA VAL A 619 28.88 3.50 -0.44
C VAL A 619 30.11 3.42 -1.34
N SER A 620 29.90 3.46 -2.67
CA SER A 620 31.00 3.43 -3.64
C SER A 620 31.90 4.66 -3.51
N MET A 621 31.32 5.84 -3.28
CA MET A 621 32.07 7.07 -3.01
C MET A 621 32.92 6.93 -1.74
N GLY A 622 32.35 6.45 -0.63
CA GLY A 622 33.10 6.23 0.61
C GLY A 622 34.28 5.28 0.41
N LYS A 623 34.09 4.18 -0.31
CA LYS A 623 35.17 3.25 -0.66
C LYS A 623 36.27 3.95 -1.48
N GLY A 624 35.90 4.75 -2.47
CA GLY A 624 36.85 5.52 -3.27
C GLY A 624 37.64 6.55 -2.45
N LEU A 625 37.02 7.18 -1.45
CA LEU A 625 37.73 8.05 -0.51
C LEU A 625 38.69 7.27 0.39
N GLU A 626 38.29 6.10 0.91
CA GLU A 626 39.17 5.23 1.69
C GLU A 626 40.41 4.78 0.88
N GLU A 627 40.20 4.41 -0.39
CA GLU A 627 41.29 4.01 -1.29
C GLU A 627 42.25 5.17 -1.56
N ARG A 628 41.75 6.39 -1.78
CA ARG A 628 42.59 7.58 -1.96
C ARG A 628 43.42 7.90 -0.72
N GLU A 629 42.86 7.80 0.48
CA GLU A 629 43.62 8.04 1.70
C GLU A 629 44.72 6.97 1.91
N LYS A 630 44.44 5.71 1.56
CA LYS A 630 45.48 4.65 1.57
C LYS A 630 46.61 4.91 0.58
N VAL A 631 46.27 5.38 -0.63
CA VAL A 631 47.29 5.73 -1.64
C VAL A 631 48.16 6.88 -1.14
N LYS A 632 47.54 7.91 -0.55
CA LYS A 632 48.26 9.04 0.05
C LYS A 632 49.20 8.58 1.18
N ASP A 633 48.74 7.72 2.09
CA ASP A 633 49.57 7.16 3.18
C ASP A 633 50.72 6.30 2.64
N ALA A 634 50.46 5.46 1.63
CA ALA A 634 51.47 4.63 0.99
C ALA A 634 52.56 5.47 0.29
N LEU A 635 52.17 6.52 -0.46
CA LEU A 635 53.11 7.42 -1.13
C LEU A 635 54.00 8.19 -0.16
N GLY A 636 53.51 8.52 1.04
CA GLY A 636 54.30 9.18 2.09
C GLY A 636 55.51 8.38 2.59
N ARG A 637 55.58 7.06 2.32
CA ARG A 637 56.75 6.23 2.64
C ARG A 637 57.84 6.25 1.58
N PHE A 638 57.51 6.65 0.35
CA PHE A 638 58.42 6.65 -0.80
C PHE A 638 58.93 8.05 -1.16
N VAL A 639 58.32 9.09 -0.59
CA VAL A 639 58.66 10.49 -0.88
C VAL A 639 58.82 11.20 0.46
N ASN A 640 59.88 12.01 0.62
CA ASN A 640 60.05 12.84 1.81
C ASN A 640 58.79 13.70 2.02
N LYS A 641 58.25 13.71 3.25
CA LYS A 641 57.03 14.43 3.61
C LYS A 641 57.05 15.90 3.17
N GLU A 642 58.19 16.58 3.30
CA GLU A 642 58.32 17.98 2.91
C GLU A 642 58.21 18.15 1.38
N ILE A 643 58.82 17.24 0.61
CA ILE A 643 58.72 17.25 -0.86
C ILE A 643 57.30 16.92 -1.30
N ALA A 644 56.65 15.93 -0.66
CA ALA A 644 55.28 15.54 -0.96
C ALA A 644 54.28 16.68 -0.68
N GLU A 645 54.45 17.43 0.41
CA GLU A 645 53.65 18.62 0.73
C GLU A 645 53.83 19.72 -0.34
N MET A 646 55.07 20.00 -0.77
CA MET A 646 55.33 20.97 -1.83
C MET A 646 54.73 20.56 -3.19
N VAL A 647 54.74 19.26 -3.53
CA VAL A 647 54.05 18.73 -4.72
C VAL A 647 52.53 18.96 -4.62
N LEU A 648 51.92 18.62 -3.48
CA LEU A 648 50.48 18.77 -3.26
C LEU A 648 50.02 20.24 -3.31
N ASN A 649 50.84 21.16 -2.81
CA ASN A 649 50.56 22.60 -2.83
C ASN A 649 50.91 23.27 -4.18
N LYS A 650 51.43 22.52 -5.16
CA LYS A 650 51.92 23.04 -6.46
C LYS A 650 53.02 24.10 -6.32
N GLU A 651 53.83 24.00 -5.27
CA GLU A 651 54.94 24.93 -4.99
C GLU A 651 56.21 24.58 -5.78
N LEU A 652 56.26 23.41 -6.42
CA LEU A 652 57.39 22.98 -7.23
C LEU A 652 57.18 23.33 -8.70
N THR A 653 58.05 24.17 -9.25
CA THR A 653 58.13 24.45 -10.69
C THR A 653 59.07 23.47 -11.38
N LEU A 654 58.77 23.09 -12.62
CA LEU A 654 59.72 22.37 -13.49
C LEU A 654 60.96 23.23 -13.73
N GLY A 655 62.15 22.67 -13.51
CA GLY A 655 63.40 23.41 -13.42
C GLY A 655 63.85 23.56 -11.96
N GLY A 656 65.09 24.01 -11.77
CA GLY A 656 65.66 24.19 -10.44
C GLY A 656 66.04 25.63 -10.15
N GLU A 657 66.03 25.98 -8.87
CA GLU A 657 66.46 27.27 -8.35
C GLU A 657 67.91 27.19 -7.90
N ARG A 658 68.66 28.28 -8.12
CA ARG A 658 70.04 28.37 -7.60
C ARG A 658 69.99 28.67 -6.11
N LYS A 659 70.42 27.71 -5.28
CA LYS A 659 70.46 27.82 -3.82
C LYS A 659 71.86 27.55 -3.28
N MET A 660 72.16 28.10 -2.11
CA MET A 660 73.32 27.70 -1.32
C MET A 660 72.90 26.54 -0.42
N CYS A 661 73.56 25.40 -0.56
CA CYS A 661 73.23 24.21 0.21
C CYS A 661 74.47 23.61 0.84
N ALA A 662 74.31 22.99 2.00
CA ALA A 662 75.28 22.03 2.50
C ALA A 662 75.00 20.68 1.86
N ILE A 663 76.02 20.09 1.23
CA ILE A 663 75.95 18.77 0.59
C ILE A 663 76.78 17.82 1.41
N PHE A 664 76.19 16.67 1.71
CA PHE A 664 76.79 15.58 2.45
C PHE A 664 76.80 14.32 1.60
N PHE A 665 77.93 13.65 1.60
CA PHE A 665 78.05 12.26 1.16
C PHE A 665 78.63 11.43 2.30
N SER A 666 78.09 10.23 2.50
CA SER A 666 78.77 9.20 3.27
C SER A 666 78.83 7.89 2.54
N ASP A 667 79.87 7.10 2.83
CA ASP A 667 80.05 5.76 2.27
C ASP A 667 80.54 4.78 3.35
N ILE A 668 80.13 3.51 3.28
CA ILE A 668 80.55 2.49 4.24
C ILE A 668 81.93 1.95 3.84
N ARG A 669 82.88 2.04 4.78
CA ARG A 669 84.24 1.56 4.57
C ARG A 669 84.27 0.05 4.41
N SER A 670 84.87 -0.39 3.31
CA SER A 670 85.04 -1.81 2.98
C SER A 670 83.71 -2.56 2.83
N PHE A 671 82.64 -1.88 2.41
CA PHE A 671 81.32 -2.48 2.22
C PHE A 671 81.34 -3.70 1.30
N THR A 672 82.05 -3.65 0.17
CA THR A 672 82.15 -4.79 -0.75
C THR A 672 82.64 -6.05 -0.02
N ALA A 673 83.73 -5.94 0.76
CA ALA A 673 84.27 -7.05 1.53
C ALA A 673 83.37 -7.50 2.69
N ILE A 674 82.49 -6.63 3.19
CA ILE A 674 81.46 -6.96 4.19
C ILE A 674 80.32 -7.73 3.50
N SER A 675 79.84 -7.25 2.36
CA SER A 675 78.71 -7.83 1.62
C SER A 675 79.01 -9.22 1.05
N GLU A 676 80.25 -9.49 0.64
CA GLU A 676 80.69 -10.82 0.16
C GLU A 676 80.64 -11.91 1.25
N LYS A 677 80.64 -11.51 2.53
CA LYS A 677 80.63 -12.44 3.68
C LYS A 677 79.23 -12.72 4.23
N LEU A 678 78.23 -11.98 3.78
CA LEU A 678 76.86 -12.04 4.27
C LEU A 678 75.92 -12.61 3.19
N GLN A 679 74.79 -13.20 3.59
CA GLN A 679 73.75 -13.54 2.63
C GLN A 679 73.06 -12.27 2.12
N PRO A 680 72.52 -12.24 0.88
CA PRO A 680 71.86 -11.07 0.32
C PRO A 680 70.76 -10.49 1.22
N GLU A 681 69.96 -11.34 1.87
CA GLU A 681 68.93 -10.93 2.82
C GLU A 681 69.51 -10.27 4.07
N GLU A 682 70.63 -10.82 4.59
CA GLU A 682 71.35 -10.27 5.75
C GLU A 682 71.99 -8.91 5.39
N VAL A 683 72.46 -8.71 4.15
CA VAL A 683 72.97 -7.42 3.65
C VAL A 683 71.85 -6.38 3.58
N VAL A 684 70.68 -6.75 3.07
CA VAL A 684 69.51 -5.85 2.96
C VAL A 684 68.98 -5.45 4.33
N GLU A 685 68.84 -6.41 5.26
CA GLU A 685 68.42 -6.13 6.64
C GLU A 685 69.41 -5.18 7.32
N PHE A 686 70.71 -5.48 7.21
CA PHE A 686 71.79 -4.63 7.72
C PHE A 686 71.74 -3.20 7.15
N LEU A 687 71.64 -3.07 5.82
CA LEU A 687 71.58 -1.77 5.16
C LEU A 687 70.34 -0.99 5.61
N ASN A 688 69.17 -1.63 5.69
CA ASN A 688 67.96 -0.95 6.15
C ASN A 688 68.08 -0.46 7.59
N GLU A 689 68.65 -1.24 8.51
CA GLU A 689 68.91 -0.80 9.89
C GLU A 689 69.87 0.40 9.93
N TYR A 690 71.00 0.31 9.23
CA TYR A 690 71.99 1.38 9.16
C TYR A 690 71.40 2.67 8.55
N MET A 691 70.76 2.55 7.39
CA MET A 691 70.14 3.68 6.69
C MET A 691 69.05 4.32 7.54
N THR A 692 68.26 3.54 8.30
CA THR A 692 67.23 4.07 9.21
C THR A 692 67.84 5.00 10.27
N GLU A 693 68.93 4.60 10.91
CA GLU A 693 69.61 5.42 11.92
C GLU A 693 70.29 6.65 11.31
N MET A 694 70.91 6.52 10.13
CA MET A 694 71.56 7.65 9.46
C MET A 694 70.53 8.68 8.96
N VAL A 695 69.43 8.22 8.34
CA VAL A 695 68.33 9.08 7.89
C VAL A 695 67.73 9.84 9.07
N ARG A 696 67.59 9.19 10.23
CA ARG A 696 67.14 9.86 11.46
C ARG A 696 68.07 11.01 11.84
N CYS A 697 69.39 10.81 11.80
CA CYS A 697 70.36 11.87 12.11
C CYS A 697 70.27 13.06 11.14
N VAL A 698 70.03 12.78 9.85
CA VAL A 698 69.78 13.83 8.83
C VAL A 698 68.52 14.61 9.17
N ASN A 699 67.40 13.92 9.42
CA ASN A 699 66.11 14.55 9.68
C ASN A 699 66.09 15.34 11.00
N ASP A 700 66.71 14.81 12.06
CA ASP A 700 66.81 15.45 13.39
C ASP A 700 67.61 16.76 13.34
N THR A 701 68.38 16.98 12.27
CA THR A 701 69.12 18.22 11.99
C THR A 701 68.55 19.01 10.82
N HIS A 702 67.30 18.76 10.44
CA HIS A 702 66.60 19.46 9.34
C HIS A 702 67.22 19.28 7.95
N GLY A 703 67.97 18.20 7.76
CA GLY A 703 68.45 17.79 6.45
C GLY A 703 67.43 16.91 5.73
N ILE A 704 67.65 16.72 4.44
CA ILE A 704 66.86 15.83 3.60
C ILE A 704 67.81 14.87 2.89
N VAL A 705 67.55 13.57 3.05
CA VAL A 705 68.21 12.55 2.23
C VAL A 705 67.69 12.67 0.81
N ASP A 706 68.61 12.94 -0.11
CA ASP A 706 68.34 13.11 -1.54
C ASP A 706 68.16 11.74 -2.20
N LYS A 707 69.18 10.89 -2.06
CA LYS A 707 69.15 9.51 -2.57
C LYS A 707 70.17 8.61 -1.88
N PHE A 708 69.92 7.31 -1.99
CA PHE A 708 70.88 6.26 -1.69
C PHE A 708 71.59 5.81 -2.97
N ILE A 709 72.90 5.63 -2.91
CA ILE A 709 73.73 5.18 -4.03
C ILE A 709 74.50 3.94 -3.57
N GLY A 710 73.88 2.77 -3.68
CA GLY A 710 74.40 1.56 -3.03
C GLY A 710 74.36 1.70 -1.50
N ASP A 711 75.50 1.60 -0.85
CA ASP A 711 75.70 1.85 0.59
C ASP A 711 76.00 3.32 0.93
N ALA A 712 76.15 4.17 -0.08
CA ALA A 712 76.37 5.59 0.11
C ALA A 712 75.05 6.37 0.33
N ILE A 713 75.13 7.42 1.15
CA ILE A 713 74.02 8.34 1.44
C ILE A 713 74.38 9.71 0.91
N MET A 714 73.51 10.29 0.10
CA MET A 714 73.56 11.70 -0.27
C MET A 714 72.46 12.46 0.49
N ALA A 715 72.84 13.50 1.22
CA ALA A 715 71.91 14.35 1.96
C ALA A 715 72.23 15.83 1.74
N THR A 716 71.22 16.68 1.92
CA THR A 716 71.33 18.12 1.73
C THR A 716 70.62 18.89 2.82
N TRP A 717 71.19 20.04 3.19
CA TRP A 717 70.54 21.07 4.01
C TRP A 717 70.46 22.33 3.17
N GLY A 718 69.30 23.00 3.19
CA GLY A 718 69.05 24.22 2.41
C GLY A 718 68.37 24.04 1.06
N ALA A 719 68.24 22.80 0.56
CA ALA A 719 67.74 22.51 -0.78
C ALA A 719 66.22 22.73 -0.94
N VAL A 720 65.43 22.23 0.02
CA VAL A 720 63.97 22.40 0.05
C VAL A 720 63.62 23.69 0.79
N ARG A 721 64.07 23.81 2.05
CA ARG A 721 63.97 25.02 2.87
C ARG A 721 65.36 25.52 3.21
N THR A 722 65.64 26.79 2.94
CA THR A 722 66.93 27.43 3.20
C THR A 722 66.92 28.11 4.57
N SER A 723 67.97 27.88 5.35
CA SER A 723 68.19 28.47 6.66
C SER A 723 69.62 28.98 6.81
N GLU A 724 69.83 30.00 7.65
CA GLU A 724 71.18 30.48 7.97
C GLU A 724 72.01 29.43 8.72
N GLN A 725 71.37 28.43 9.34
CA GLN A 725 72.02 27.35 10.07
C GLN A 725 72.34 26.11 9.22
N ASP A 726 72.09 26.10 7.90
CA ASP A 726 72.23 24.90 7.07
C ASP A 726 73.65 24.29 7.12
N ALA A 727 74.69 25.13 7.10
CA ALA A 727 76.08 24.68 7.21
C ALA A 727 76.40 24.10 8.60
N GLU A 728 75.85 24.70 9.67
CA GLU A 728 76.03 24.19 11.04
C GLU A 728 75.29 22.85 11.23
N ASN A 729 74.04 22.80 10.78
CA ASN A 729 73.17 21.64 10.87
C ASN A 729 73.75 20.44 10.12
N ALA A 730 74.37 20.64 8.96
CA ALA A 730 75.02 19.55 8.23
C ALA A 730 76.19 18.94 9.02
N VAL A 731 77.03 19.77 9.66
CA VAL A 731 78.14 19.27 10.50
C VAL A 731 77.61 18.61 11.77
N ASN A 732 76.58 19.19 12.41
CA ASN A 732 75.90 18.54 13.54
C ASN A 732 75.31 17.18 13.12
N GLY A 733 74.71 17.08 11.93
CA GLY A 733 74.19 15.84 11.37
C GLY A 733 75.27 14.77 11.22
N ALA A 734 76.43 15.14 10.67
CA ALA A 734 77.57 14.23 10.56
C ALA A 734 78.12 13.79 11.93
N LEU A 735 78.16 14.69 12.93
CA LEU A 735 78.56 14.35 14.29
C LEU A 735 77.54 13.43 14.99
N LEU A 736 76.25 13.64 14.76
CA LEU A 736 75.19 12.74 15.24
C LEU A 736 75.30 11.37 14.58
N MET A 737 75.60 11.30 13.28
CA MET A 737 75.85 10.02 12.60
C MET A 737 77.05 9.29 13.18
N ARG A 738 78.15 9.99 13.48
CA ARG A 738 79.31 9.41 14.17
C ARG A 738 78.89 8.80 15.52
N ALA A 739 78.16 9.55 16.34
CA ALA A 739 77.70 9.08 17.65
C ALA A 739 76.73 7.89 17.52
N ALA A 740 75.77 7.97 16.60
CA ALA A 740 74.82 6.92 16.31
C ALA A 740 75.53 5.65 15.79
N LEU A 741 76.55 5.79 14.95
CA LEU A 741 77.33 4.67 14.44
C LEU A 741 78.17 3.99 15.53
N ILE A 742 78.77 4.76 16.45
CA ILE A 742 79.46 4.21 17.62
C ILE A 742 78.50 3.33 18.42
N LYS A 743 77.31 3.85 18.71
CA LYS A 743 76.25 3.10 19.41
C LYS A 743 75.75 1.90 18.62
N PHE A 744 75.55 2.05 17.31
CA PHE A 744 75.11 0.98 16.40
C PHE A 744 76.10 -0.18 16.35
N ASN A 745 77.39 0.11 16.55
CA ASN A 745 78.46 -0.88 16.65
C ASN A 745 78.59 -1.54 18.03
N GLU A 746 77.87 -1.07 19.07
CA GLU A 746 77.87 -1.73 20.37
C GLU A 746 77.32 -3.17 20.23
N GLY A 747 78.14 -4.17 20.59
CA GLY A 747 77.79 -5.58 20.42
C GLY A 747 77.96 -6.13 18.99
N ARG A 748 78.54 -5.35 18.06
CA ARG A 748 79.01 -5.81 16.75
C ARG A 748 80.50 -6.20 16.81
N GLY A 749 80.94 -7.07 15.90
CA GLY A 749 82.32 -7.59 15.83
C GLY A 749 82.44 -9.09 15.53
N GLY A 750 81.33 -9.80 15.32
CA GLY A 750 81.31 -11.20 14.88
C GLY A 750 81.06 -11.35 13.39
N ASP A 751 81.21 -12.57 12.85
CA ASP A 751 81.14 -12.87 11.41
C ASP A 751 79.83 -12.40 10.74
N LYS A 752 78.72 -12.43 11.48
CA LYS A 752 77.39 -12.00 10.99
C LYS A 752 77.05 -10.54 11.24
N LYS A 753 77.82 -9.83 12.08
CA LYS A 753 77.59 -8.43 12.45
C LYS A 753 78.94 -7.71 12.57
N PRO A 754 79.63 -7.43 11.46
CA PRO A 754 80.92 -6.75 11.51
C PRO A 754 80.78 -5.31 12.03
N VAL A 755 81.87 -4.78 12.59
CA VAL A 755 81.96 -3.36 12.97
C VAL A 755 82.00 -2.52 11.69
N ILE A 756 81.15 -1.50 11.64
CA ILE A 756 80.97 -0.63 10.49
C ILE A 756 81.68 0.69 10.71
N ARG A 757 82.34 1.19 9.68
CA ARG A 757 82.94 2.53 9.67
C ARG A 757 82.44 3.27 8.45
N ILE A 758 82.28 4.58 8.57
CA ILE A 758 81.82 5.43 7.47
C ILE A 758 82.83 6.53 7.22
N GLY A 759 82.94 6.97 5.97
CA GLY A 759 83.52 8.27 5.65
C GLY A 759 82.40 9.24 5.35
N CYS A 760 82.55 10.49 5.77
CA CYS A 760 81.62 11.58 5.52
C CYS A 760 82.37 12.75 4.88
N GLY A 761 81.90 13.21 3.73
CA GLY A 761 82.41 14.39 3.04
C GLY A 761 81.34 15.46 2.95
N LEU A 762 81.67 16.67 3.39
CA LEU A 762 80.75 17.80 3.36
C LEU A 762 81.34 18.98 2.63
N ASN A 763 80.49 19.67 1.88
CA ASN A 763 80.80 20.93 1.22
C ASN A 763 79.61 21.90 1.34
N PHE A 764 79.88 23.20 1.36
CA PHE A 764 78.84 24.23 1.32
C PHE A 764 79.05 25.08 0.08
N GLY A 765 78.06 25.15 -0.81
CA GLY A 765 78.24 25.83 -2.08
C GLY A 765 76.97 25.99 -2.91
N PRO A 766 77.05 26.73 -4.04
CA PRO A 766 75.91 26.95 -4.91
C PRO A 766 75.57 25.70 -5.71
N VAL A 767 74.28 25.35 -5.70
CA VAL A 767 73.69 24.23 -6.45
C VAL A 767 72.41 24.68 -7.15
N ILE A 768 71.96 23.91 -8.13
CA ILE A 768 70.61 24.01 -8.69
C ILE A 768 69.77 22.94 -8.00
N ALA A 769 68.76 23.35 -7.21
CA ALA A 769 67.83 22.48 -6.50
C ALA A 769 66.46 22.51 -7.19
N GLY A 770 65.91 21.37 -7.58
CA GLY A 770 64.60 21.34 -8.23
C GLY A 770 64.18 19.95 -8.71
N GLN A 771 63.08 19.89 -9.47
CA GLN A 771 62.65 18.67 -10.13
C GLN A 771 63.51 18.44 -11.38
N ILE A 772 64.30 17.37 -11.37
CA ILE A 772 65.24 17.02 -12.44
C ILE A 772 64.93 15.60 -12.90
N GLY A 773 64.85 15.39 -14.21
CA GLY A 773 64.53 14.09 -14.81
C GLY A 773 63.81 14.21 -16.14
N SER A 774 63.12 13.16 -16.55
CA SER A 774 62.21 13.15 -17.71
C SER A 774 60.77 13.38 -17.27
N GLU A 775 59.85 13.66 -18.20
CA GLU A 775 58.42 13.82 -17.90
C GLU A 775 57.81 12.59 -17.21
N GLU A 776 58.36 11.40 -17.46
CA GLU A 776 57.89 10.13 -16.89
C GLU A 776 58.54 9.81 -15.53
N ARG A 777 59.66 10.44 -15.18
CA ARG A 777 60.38 10.21 -13.94
C ARG A 777 61.13 11.46 -13.49
N LEU A 778 60.55 12.16 -12.52
CA LEU A 778 61.12 13.35 -11.87
C LEU A 778 61.62 13.00 -10.47
N GLU A 779 62.84 13.41 -10.15
CA GLU A 779 63.39 13.37 -8.80
C GLU A 779 63.66 14.82 -8.36
N TYR A 780 63.25 15.19 -7.15
CA TYR A 780 63.70 16.46 -6.58
C TYR A 780 65.13 16.25 -6.07
N THR A 781 66.10 16.92 -6.69
CA THR A 781 67.52 16.74 -6.34
C THR A 781 68.34 18.00 -6.58
N VAL A 782 69.59 18.00 -6.12
CA VAL A 782 70.56 19.08 -6.33
C VAL A 782 71.63 18.69 -7.34
N ILE A 783 71.96 19.60 -8.26
CA ILE A 783 73.05 19.43 -9.22
C ILE A 783 74.00 20.64 -9.15
N GLY A 784 75.29 20.37 -9.21
CA GLY A 784 76.31 21.40 -9.31
C GLY A 784 77.71 20.88 -9.00
N ASP A 785 78.72 21.69 -9.29
CA ASP A 785 80.11 21.39 -8.97
C ASP A 785 80.32 21.18 -7.46
N ALA A 786 79.55 21.90 -6.62
CA ALA A 786 79.57 21.74 -5.16
C ALA A 786 79.17 20.32 -4.70
N VAL A 787 78.27 19.64 -5.43
CA VAL A 787 77.86 18.26 -5.16
C VAL A 787 79.01 17.30 -5.45
N ASN A 788 79.65 17.47 -6.61
CA ASN A 788 80.79 16.65 -7.02
C ASN A 788 81.97 16.81 -6.05
N LEU A 789 82.20 18.02 -5.54
CA LEU A 789 83.25 18.28 -4.56
C LEU A 789 82.97 17.53 -3.25
N ALA A 790 81.75 17.54 -2.72
CA ALA A 790 81.38 16.82 -1.49
C ALA A 790 81.64 15.30 -1.61
N SER A 791 81.23 14.68 -2.72
CA SER A 791 81.48 13.25 -2.99
C SER A 791 82.99 12.93 -3.06
N ARG A 792 83.79 13.81 -3.67
CA ARG A 792 85.27 13.63 -3.68
C ARG A 792 85.89 13.80 -2.30
N VAL A 793 85.37 14.72 -1.49
CA VAL A 793 85.83 14.94 -0.11
C VAL A 793 85.53 13.74 0.77
N GLU A 794 84.41 13.06 0.56
CA GLU A 794 84.11 11.81 1.26
C GLU A 794 85.24 10.79 1.02
N ALA A 795 85.61 10.55 -0.24
CA ALA A 795 86.60 9.54 -0.60
C ALA A 795 87.99 9.77 0.04
N LEU A 796 88.31 11.02 0.38
CA LEU A 796 89.59 11.39 1.01
C LEU A 796 89.70 10.98 2.49
N ASN A 797 88.60 10.60 3.13
CA ASN A 797 88.64 10.11 4.51
C ASN A 797 89.51 8.84 4.65
N LYS A 798 89.55 7.99 3.62
CA LYS A 798 90.40 6.78 3.60
C LYS A 798 91.90 7.11 3.64
N PRO A 799 92.48 7.88 2.69
CA PRO A 799 93.90 8.24 2.72
C PRO A 799 94.29 9.17 3.89
N PHE A 800 93.37 9.95 4.45
CA PHE A 800 93.66 10.79 5.62
C PHE A 800 93.42 10.09 6.97
N GLY A 801 92.82 8.89 6.98
CA GLY A 801 92.52 8.17 8.21
C GLY A 801 91.57 8.96 9.11
N THR A 802 90.48 9.46 8.52
CA THR A 802 89.43 10.27 9.16
C THR A 802 88.05 9.71 8.86
N ASP A 803 87.04 10.22 9.53
CA ASP A 803 85.63 9.87 9.31
C ASP A 803 84.76 11.04 8.84
N ILE A 804 85.10 12.29 9.20
CA ILE A 804 84.38 13.49 8.75
C ILE A 804 85.36 14.52 8.21
N LEU A 805 85.20 14.87 6.93
CA LEU A 805 85.94 15.92 6.25
C LEU A 805 85.02 17.02 5.72
N ILE A 806 85.43 18.27 5.91
CA ILE A 806 84.74 19.46 5.40
C ILE A 806 85.68 20.28 4.50
N THR A 807 85.11 20.97 3.51
CA THR A 807 85.85 21.93 2.67
C THR A 807 86.13 23.24 3.40
N GLN A 808 87.08 24.03 2.86
CA GLN A 808 87.31 25.41 3.29
C GLN A 808 86.02 26.26 3.22
N ASP A 809 85.23 26.10 2.16
CA ASP A 809 83.99 26.86 1.97
C ASP A 809 83.02 26.61 3.11
N LEU A 810 82.83 25.35 3.52
CA LEU A 810 82.00 25.01 4.66
C LEU A 810 82.58 25.57 5.96
N LEU A 811 83.89 25.42 6.18
CA LEU A 811 84.56 25.92 7.39
C LEU A 811 84.35 27.42 7.58
N ASN A 812 84.36 28.22 6.50
CA ASN A 812 84.16 29.68 6.58
C ASN A 812 82.84 30.06 7.27
N HIS A 813 81.81 29.22 7.17
CA HIS A 813 80.50 29.43 7.77
C HIS A 813 80.39 28.89 9.20
N VAL A 814 81.31 28.01 9.64
CA VAL A 814 81.18 27.30 10.92
C VAL A 814 82.44 27.32 11.80
N LYS A 815 83.46 28.11 11.41
CA LYS A 815 84.79 28.17 12.05
C LYS A 815 84.75 28.42 13.56
N ASP A 816 83.76 29.17 14.05
CA ASP A 816 83.67 29.58 15.45
C ASP A 816 82.94 28.54 16.32
N ILE A 817 82.30 27.55 15.67
CA ILE A 817 81.42 26.57 16.30
C ILE A 817 82.12 25.21 16.47
N PHE A 818 82.88 24.78 15.46
CA PHE A 818 83.51 23.46 15.46
C PHE A 818 85.03 23.54 15.58
N ALA A 819 85.60 22.53 16.24
CA ALA A 819 87.03 22.31 16.29
C ALA A 819 87.45 21.40 15.15
N VAL A 820 88.44 21.85 14.38
CA VAL A 820 88.89 21.17 13.17
C VAL A 820 90.41 21.08 13.11
N GLU A 821 90.92 20.10 12.39
CA GLU A 821 92.34 19.94 12.07
C GLU A 821 92.57 20.09 10.57
N LYS A 822 93.58 20.89 10.18
CA LYS A 822 93.89 21.16 8.77
C LYS A 822 94.59 19.97 8.13
N MET A 823 94.04 19.44 7.04
CA MET A 823 94.64 18.35 6.27
C MET A 823 95.50 18.89 5.11
N GLN A 824 96.17 18.01 4.40
CA GLN A 824 96.91 18.37 3.18
C GLN A 824 95.97 18.91 2.10
N SER A 825 96.45 19.90 1.36
CA SER A 825 95.68 20.47 0.24
C SER A 825 95.57 19.46 -0.88
N ILE A 826 94.41 19.44 -1.55
CA ILE A 826 94.17 18.57 -2.70
C ILE A 826 94.07 19.40 -3.97
N LYS A 827 94.62 18.87 -5.07
CA LYS A 827 94.34 19.36 -6.42
C LYS A 827 93.22 18.53 -7.02
N VAL A 828 92.09 19.18 -7.28
CA VAL A 828 90.89 18.55 -7.81
C VAL A 828 90.91 18.65 -9.34
N LYS A 829 90.73 17.53 -10.05
CA LYS A 829 90.65 17.53 -11.53
C LYS A 829 89.51 18.48 -11.98
N GLY A 830 89.88 19.54 -12.70
CA GLY A 830 88.97 20.58 -13.20
C GLY A 830 88.99 21.93 -12.44
N LYS A 831 89.76 22.07 -11.36
CA LYS A 831 89.97 23.36 -10.66
C LYS A 831 91.44 23.77 -10.67
N GLU A 832 91.70 25.07 -10.88
CA GLU A 832 93.06 25.64 -10.89
C GLU A 832 93.61 25.83 -9.48
N GLU A 833 92.77 26.17 -8.50
CA GLU A 833 93.16 26.43 -7.12
C GLU A 833 93.12 25.16 -6.23
N PRO A 834 94.19 24.87 -5.47
CA PRO A 834 94.19 23.80 -4.47
C PRO A 834 93.12 24.02 -3.40
N GLN A 835 92.34 22.97 -3.11
CA GLN A 835 91.31 23.00 -2.08
C GLN A 835 91.91 22.52 -0.75
N THR A 836 91.73 23.31 0.31
CA THR A 836 92.11 22.91 1.66
C THR A 836 90.95 22.16 2.32
N ILE A 837 91.25 21.00 2.89
CA ILE A 837 90.27 20.14 3.56
C ILE A 837 90.58 20.09 5.07
N TYR A 838 89.55 19.93 5.89
CA TYR A 838 89.64 19.90 7.34
C TYR A 838 88.94 18.69 7.91
N ALA A 839 89.56 18.03 8.90
CA ALA A 839 88.92 16.98 9.68
C ALA A 839 88.15 17.60 10.84
N VAL A 840 86.90 17.17 11.04
CA VAL A 840 86.06 17.67 12.13
C VAL A 840 86.30 16.83 13.39
N LEU A 841 86.81 17.46 14.45
CA LEU A 841 87.01 16.80 15.74
C LEU A 841 85.69 16.74 16.52
N GLY A 842 84.97 17.86 16.58
CA GLY A 842 83.71 17.97 17.29
C GLY A 842 83.30 19.42 17.49
N ARG A 843 82.21 19.64 18.21
CA ARG A 843 81.74 20.96 18.63
C ARG A 843 82.69 21.59 19.67
N LYS A 844 82.97 22.89 19.59
CA LYS A 844 83.92 23.57 20.52
C LYS A 844 83.40 23.64 21.97
N ASP A 845 82.09 23.69 22.13
CA ASP A 845 81.36 23.67 23.41
C ASP A 845 81.27 22.28 24.05
N ASP A 846 81.63 21.22 23.32
CA ASP A 846 81.69 19.85 23.86
C ASP A 846 83.03 19.58 24.54
N MET A 847 82.98 19.32 25.86
CA MET A 847 84.15 19.04 26.69
C MET A 847 84.72 17.62 26.48
N ASP A 848 83.95 16.70 25.91
CA ASP A 848 84.40 15.33 25.60
C ASP A 848 84.91 15.17 24.16
N ARG A 849 85.02 16.27 23.40
CA ARG A 849 85.55 16.21 22.04
C ARG A 849 86.99 15.68 21.99
N PRO A 850 87.38 14.99 20.89
CA PRO A 850 88.76 14.60 20.66
C PRO A 850 89.72 15.79 20.70
N ARG A 851 90.88 15.61 21.33
CA ARG A 851 91.88 16.69 21.48
C ARG A 851 92.65 16.96 20.19
N ASP A 852 92.96 15.90 19.44
CA ASP A 852 93.70 15.90 18.19
C ASP A 852 93.26 14.72 17.30
N LEU A 853 93.79 14.65 16.08
CA LEU A 853 93.49 13.56 15.14
C LEU A 853 93.87 12.17 15.65
N ASN A 854 94.90 12.04 16.49
CA ASN A 854 95.32 10.74 17.01
C ASN A 854 94.35 10.22 18.08
N ASP A 855 93.83 11.11 18.92
CA ASP A 855 92.73 10.81 19.85
C ASP A 855 91.46 10.40 19.08
N LEU A 856 91.10 11.14 18.03
CA LEU A 856 89.96 10.80 17.17
C LEU A 856 90.11 9.40 16.55
N ARG A 857 91.25 9.12 15.92
CA ARG A 857 91.54 7.82 15.29
C ARG A 857 91.45 6.66 16.29
N ARG A 858 91.95 6.85 17.51
CA ARG A 858 91.89 5.84 18.57
C ARG A 858 90.44 5.56 18.99
N ARG A 859 89.63 6.60 19.20
CA ARG A 859 88.22 6.46 19.60
C ARG A 859 87.37 5.76 18.53
N LEU A 860 87.71 5.94 17.26
CA LEU A 860 87.00 5.34 16.13
C LEU A 860 87.58 4.01 15.65
N GLY A 861 88.68 3.53 16.25
CA GLY A 861 89.35 2.30 15.81
C GLY A 861 89.89 2.38 14.37
N ILE A 862 90.43 3.54 13.98
CA ILE A 862 91.04 3.76 12.66
C ILE A 862 92.54 3.47 12.76
N GLU A 863 93.01 2.42 12.11
CA GLU A 863 94.43 2.12 11.96
C GLU A 863 95.03 2.98 10.84
N TYR A 864 95.99 3.85 11.19
CA TYR A 864 96.64 4.77 10.24
C TYR A 864 98.17 4.67 10.35
N GLU A 865 98.83 4.23 9.28
CA GLU A 865 100.29 4.24 9.15
C GLU A 865 100.74 5.45 8.34
N SER A 866 101.49 6.38 8.96
CA SER A 866 102.00 7.59 8.30
C SER A 866 103.06 7.34 7.20
N LYS A 867 103.43 6.07 6.93
CA LYS A 867 104.56 5.66 6.08
C LYS A 867 104.22 4.68 4.96
N LYS A 868 102.98 4.62 4.46
CA LYS A 868 102.72 4.05 3.13
C LYS A 868 102.72 5.17 2.10
N LYS A 869 103.87 5.38 1.42
CA LYS A 869 103.87 5.96 0.07
C LYS A 869 102.83 5.15 -0.72
N ALA A 870 101.85 5.82 -1.31
CA ALA A 870 100.97 5.21 -2.30
C ALA A 870 101.86 4.54 -3.36
N LYS A 871 101.99 3.22 -3.30
CA LYS A 871 102.57 2.44 -4.39
C LYS A 871 101.51 2.43 -5.48
N THR A 872 101.86 3.03 -6.61
CA THR A 872 101.21 2.82 -7.89
C THR A 872 101.13 1.32 -8.19
N GLY A 873 99.92 0.77 -8.20
CA GLY A 873 99.67 -0.62 -8.51
C GLY A 873 98.61 -1.25 -7.62
N ASP A 874 97.38 -0.77 -7.73
CA ASP A 874 96.16 -1.57 -7.63
C ASP A 874 95.24 -1.09 -8.78
N GLU A 875 94.42 -2.00 -9.31
CA GLU A 875 93.76 -2.00 -10.61
C GLU A 875 93.02 -0.68 -11.00
N GLU A 876 92.93 -0.43 -12.31
CA GLU A 876 92.46 0.80 -12.97
C GLU A 876 91.15 1.41 -12.41
N GLU A 877 91.25 2.22 -11.35
CA GLU A 877 90.34 3.34 -11.09
C GLU A 877 91.10 4.64 -11.40
N GLU A 878 90.60 5.44 -12.37
CA GLU A 878 91.14 6.77 -12.64
C GLU A 878 91.24 7.58 -11.33
N LEU A 879 92.45 7.86 -10.84
CA LEU A 879 92.67 8.74 -9.70
C LEU A 879 92.18 10.16 -10.03
N LYS A 880 91.06 10.58 -9.45
CA LYS A 880 90.37 11.87 -9.72
C LYS A 880 90.94 13.07 -8.96
N TYR A 881 92.01 12.89 -8.18
CA TYR A 881 92.63 13.91 -7.31
C TYR A 881 94.12 13.63 -7.06
N GLU A 882 94.88 14.69 -6.75
CA GLU A 882 96.29 14.63 -6.34
C GLU A 882 96.44 15.32 -4.97
N ILE A 883 97.03 14.62 -3.98
CA ILE A 883 97.31 15.19 -2.66
C ILE A 883 98.63 15.95 -2.75
N LEU A 884 98.61 17.26 -2.46
CA LEU A 884 99.79 18.11 -2.48
C LEU A 884 100.52 18.02 -1.13
N GLU A 885 101.85 18.03 -1.14
CA GLU A 885 102.68 17.91 0.07
C GLU A 885 102.42 19.02 1.11
#